data_AF-A0A7L3L570-F1
#
_entry.id   AF-A0A7L3L570-F1
#
_cell.length_a   1.000
_cell.length_b   1.000
_cell.length_c   1.000
_cell.angle_alpha   90.00
_cell.angle_beta   90.00
_cell.angle_gamma   90.00
#
_symmetry.space_group_name_H-M   'P 1'
#
loop_
_entity.id
_entity.type
_entity.pdbx_description
1 polymer ?
#
loop_
_entity_poly.entity_id
_entity_poly.type
_entity_poly.pdbx_seq_one_letter_code
_entity_poly.pdbx_strand_id
1 'polypeptide(L)'
;MFRLPAVRRTLAGVAQSSKVCGRTTATAASNQIEVFVDGQPVLVNPGTTVLQACEKAGIQIPRFCYHDRLSVAGNCRMCLVEIEKAPKPVAACAMPVMKGWNILTNSEKSRKAREGVMEFLLANHPLDCPICDQGGECDLQDQSMMFGSDRSRFREGKRAVEDKNIGPLVKTIMTRCIQCTRCIRFASEIAGVDDLGTTGRGNDMQVGTYVEKMFMSELSGNIIDICPVGALTSKPYAFTARPWETRKIESIDVLDALGSNIVVSMRSGEVMRILPRLHEDINEEWISDKTRFAYDGLKRQRLTQPMIKNEKGLLVHASWEDVLTRVAGVLQAVKGNEVAAIVGGLVDAEALVALKDLLNRVNCDTLCTEEVFPTAGAGTDLRSNYLLNTKIAGVEEADLLLLVGTNPRFEAPLFNARIRKSWLHNDLKVALVGSPVNLTYTYDHLGDSPQILQDLASGKHAFCKVLDQAKKPMVVVGSAALQRGDGAAIHAAVSTIALNARTRSSVGSDWKVMNILHRVASQVAALDLGFKPGVEAIRKNPPKVLYLLGADSGCITRQDLPKDCFIIYQGHHGDVGAPMADVILPGAAYTEKVATYVNTEGRAQQTRVAVTPPGMAREDWKIIRAVSEMAGMTLPYENLDQIRKRLEEVSPNLVRYDDVEEANYFTQANELSKLVKQQLLADPLVPPQLTIKDFYMTDSISRASQTMAKCVKAVVEGAHAVEEPSIC
;
A
#
# COMPACT_ATOMS: atom_id res chain seq x y z
N MET A 1 3.75 -25.86 61.81
CA MET A 1 3.60 -27.14 62.55
C MET A 1 2.17 -27.25 63.05
N PHE A 2 1.64 -28.47 63.08
CA PHE A 2 0.28 -28.91 63.43
C PHE A 2 -0.72 -29.09 62.29
N ARG A 3 -1.27 -30.31 62.28
CA ARG A 3 -2.03 -31.04 61.27
C ARG A 3 -3.43 -31.31 61.83
N LEU A 4 -4.42 -31.32 60.92
CA LEU A 4 -5.68 -32.11 60.89
C LEU A 4 -6.84 -31.68 61.82
N PRO A 5 -8.12 -32.08 61.58
CA PRO A 5 -8.61 -33.11 60.65
C PRO A 5 -9.86 -32.76 59.76
N ALA A 6 -10.18 -33.72 58.90
CA ALA A 6 -11.27 -33.79 57.92
C ALA A 6 -12.67 -34.05 58.50
N VAL A 7 -13.72 -33.66 57.76
CA VAL A 7 -15.08 -34.20 57.89
C VAL A 7 -15.69 -34.47 56.51
N ARG A 8 -16.04 -35.73 56.27
CA ARG A 8 -16.88 -36.23 55.17
C ARG A 8 -18.36 -35.94 55.46
N ARG A 9 -19.15 -35.59 54.44
CA ARG A 9 -20.59 -35.89 54.39
C ARG A 9 -20.99 -36.40 53.02
N THR A 10 -21.47 -37.63 53.02
CA THR A 10 -22.20 -38.34 51.96
C THR A 10 -23.68 -37.97 52.03
N LEU A 11 -24.34 -37.76 50.89
CA LEU A 11 -25.78 -38.02 50.73
C LEU A 11 -26.05 -38.56 49.33
N ALA A 12 -26.92 -39.57 49.29
CA ALA A 12 -27.21 -40.45 48.19
C ALA A 12 -28.39 -39.96 47.32
N GLY A 13 -28.29 -40.26 46.02
CA GLY A 13 -29.34 -40.75 45.10
C GLY A 13 -30.70 -40.05 44.99
N VAL A 14 -31.04 -39.61 43.78
CA VAL A 14 -32.23 -40.07 43.02
C VAL A 14 -31.91 -39.94 41.53
N ALA A 15 -32.08 -41.05 40.80
CA ALA A 15 -32.00 -41.11 39.34
C ALA A 15 -33.36 -40.73 38.73
N GLN A 16 -33.37 -39.85 37.74
CA GLN A 16 -34.44 -39.74 36.75
C GLN A 16 -33.82 -39.58 35.37
N SER A 17 -34.17 -40.51 34.49
CA SER A 17 -33.76 -40.54 33.09
C SER A 17 -34.51 -39.49 32.28
N SER A 18 -33.78 -38.69 31.50
CA SER A 18 -34.31 -38.11 30.27
C SER A 18 -33.28 -38.36 29.16
N LYS A 19 -33.71 -39.08 28.13
CA LYS A 19 -32.94 -39.36 26.93
C LYS A 19 -32.62 -38.04 26.22
N VAL A 20 -31.41 -37.53 26.38
CA VAL A 20 -30.88 -36.51 25.48
C VAL A 20 -30.26 -37.24 24.30
N CYS A 21 -30.93 -37.12 23.15
CA CYS A 21 -30.43 -37.50 21.85
C CYS A 21 -29.15 -36.71 21.57
N GLY A 22 -27.99 -37.32 21.81
CA GLY A 22 -26.72 -36.80 21.33
C GLY A 22 -26.72 -36.89 19.81
N ARG A 23 -27.16 -35.83 19.14
CA ARG A 23 -26.73 -35.57 17.77
C ARG A 23 -25.23 -35.35 17.84
N THR A 24 -24.46 -36.42 17.60
CA THR A 24 -23.10 -36.31 17.11
C THR A 24 -23.17 -35.54 15.81
N THR A 25 -22.89 -34.23 15.89
CA THR A 25 -22.43 -33.49 14.72
C THR A 25 -21.16 -34.20 14.27
N ALA A 26 -21.28 -35.01 13.22
CA ALA A 26 -20.12 -35.48 12.49
C ALA A 26 -19.35 -34.24 12.07
N THR A 27 -18.30 -33.89 12.79
CA THR A 27 -17.24 -33.02 12.29
C THR A 27 -16.85 -33.60 10.95
N ALA A 28 -17.06 -32.82 9.87
CA ALA A 28 -16.55 -33.17 8.56
C ALA A 28 -15.09 -33.59 8.74
N ALA A 29 -14.77 -34.84 8.40
CA ALA A 29 -13.42 -35.37 8.60
C ALA A 29 -12.46 -34.44 7.87
N SER A 30 -11.59 -33.76 8.61
CA SER A 30 -10.55 -32.93 8.03
C SER A 30 -9.69 -33.84 7.16
N ASN A 31 -9.59 -33.55 5.85
CA ASN A 31 -8.74 -34.27 4.90
C ASN A 31 -7.23 -34.09 5.18
N GLN A 32 -6.84 -33.75 6.41
CA GLN A 32 -5.48 -33.51 6.81
C GLN A 32 -4.69 -34.82 6.87
N ILE A 33 -3.46 -34.74 6.39
CA ILE A 33 -2.49 -35.83 6.44
C ILE A 33 -1.54 -35.60 7.61
N GLU A 34 -1.25 -36.68 8.32
CA GLU A 34 -0.31 -36.68 9.43
C GLU A 34 1.10 -36.98 8.90
N VAL A 35 2.05 -36.13 9.28
CA VAL A 35 3.48 -36.31 9.06
C VAL A 35 4.25 -36.09 10.34
N PHE A 36 5.49 -36.55 10.41
CA PHE A 36 6.38 -36.36 11.54
C PHE A 36 7.52 -35.42 11.14
N VAL A 37 7.80 -34.41 11.96
CA VAL A 37 8.97 -33.55 11.84
C VAL A 37 9.86 -33.78 13.06
N ASP A 38 11.02 -34.37 12.85
CA ASP A 38 11.93 -34.83 13.92
C ASP A 38 11.22 -35.68 14.99
N GLY A 39 10.30 -36.55 14.55
CA GLY A 39 9.47 -37.40 15.41
C GLY A 39 8.23 -36.73 16.01
N GLN A 40 8.03 -35.42 15.85
CA GLN A 40 6.83 -34.72 16.31
C GLN A 40 5.71 -34.81 15.27
N PRO A 41 4.50 -35.31 15.62
CA PRO A 41 3.38 -35.39 14.68
C PRO A 41 2.81 -34.00 14.37
N VAL A 42 2.57 -33.74 13.08
CA VAL A 42 2.03 -32.50 12.54
C VAL A 42 0.94 -32.83 11.52
N LEU A 43 -0.23 -32.22 11.69
CA LEU A 43 -1.34 -32.33 10.76
C LEU A 43 -1.26 -31.22 9.72
N VAL A 44 -1.21 -31.60 8.43
CA VAL A 44 -1.09 -30.65 7.32
C VAL A 44 -2.12 -30.94 6.24
N ASN A 45 -2.46 -29.92 5.45
CA ASN A 45 -3.40 -30.09 4.34
C ASN A 45 -2.71 -30.86 3.21
N PRO A 46 -3.45 -31.68 2.43
CA PRO A 46 -2.90 -32.30 1.22
C PRO A 46 -2.29 -31.25 0.27
N GLY A 47 -1.16 -31.58 -0.35
CA GLY A 47 -0.44 -30.65 -1.23
C GLY A 47 0.53 -29.70 -0.52
N THR A 48 0.51 -29.63 0.81
CA THR A 48 1.51 -28.87 1.59
C THR A 48 2.92 -29.42 1.31
N THR A 49 3.90 -28.54 1.12
CA THR A 49 5.30 -28.95 0.92
C THR A 49 5.96 -29.38 2.23
N VAL A 50 7.05 -30.14 2.14
CA VAL A 50 7.86 -30.52 3.32
C VAL A 50 8.35 -29.27 4.08
N LEU A 51 8.72 -28.21 3.36
CA LEU A 51 9.14 -26.94 3.97
C LEU A 51 8.02 -26.31 4.80
N GLN A 52 6.82 -26.18 4.25
CA GLN A 52 5.67 -25.62 4.97
C GLN A 52 5.23 -26.50 6.15
N ALA A 53 5.38 -27.83 6.04
CA ALA A 53 5.12 -28.74 7.15
C ALA A 53 6.12 -28.54 8.31
N CYS A 54 7.39 -28.29 8.00
CA CYS A 54 8.40 -27.92 9.00
C CYS A 54 8.13 -26.54 9.60
N GLU A 55 7.72 -25.55 8.81
CA GLU A 55 7.35 -24.23 9.33
C GLU A 55 6.16 -24.30 10.30
N LYS A 56 5.16 -25.15 10.02
CA LYS A 56 4.06 -25.45 10.97
C LYS A 56 4.54 -26.12 12.26
N ALA A 57 5.66 -26.86 12.21
CA ALA A 57 6.33 -27.42 13.38
C ALA A 57 7.24 -26.41 14.11
N GLY A 58 7.33 -25.16 13.64
CA GLY A 58 8.22 -24.14 14.17
C GLY A 58 9.69 -24.28 13.73
N ILE A 59 9.97 -25.10 12.71
CA ILE A 59 11.32 -25.33 12.20
C ILE A 59 11.48 -24.65 10.84
N GLN A 60 12.35 -23.64 10.78
CA GLN A 60 12.66 -22.94 9.54
C GLN A 60 13.81 -23.63 8.80
N ILE A 61 13.53 -24.15 7.60
CA ILE A 61 14.53 -24.76 6.72
C ILE A 61 15.28 -23.66 5.94
N PRO A 62 16.62 -23.71 5.82
CA PRO A 62 17.37 -22.72 5.06
C PRO A 62 16.98 -22.72 3.57
N ARG A 63 16.80 -21.51 3.02
CA ARG A 63 16.24 -21.29 1.69
C ARG A 63 16.91 -20.11 0.98
N PHE A 64 17.15 -20.25 -0.33
CA PHE A 64 17.62 -19.15 -1.20
C PHE A 64 16.74 -18.87 -2.40
N CYS A 65 16.20 -19.89 -3.06
CA CYS A 65 15.31 -19.67 -4.22
C CYS A 65 13.84 -19.65 -3.83
N TYR A 66 13.45 -20.41 -2.81
CA TYR A 66 12.07 -20.46 -2.35
C TYR A 66 11.66 -19.11 -1.76
N HIS A 67 10.45 -18.66 -2.09
CA HIS A 67 9.82 -17.47 -1.55
C HIS A 67 8.33 -17.78 -1.47
N ASP A 68 7.66 -17.40 -0.38
CA ASP A 68 6.30 -17.89 -0.09
C ASP A 68 5.27 -17.40 -1.11
N ARG A 69 5.54 -16.24 -1.73
CA ARG A 69 4.72 -15.59 -2.77
C ARG A 69 5.14 -15.85 -4.22
N LEU A 70 6.17 -16.65 -4.47
CA LEU A 70 6.64 -16.94 -5.84
C LEU A 70 6.50 -18.43 -6.15
N SER A 71 6.42 -18.77 -7.43
CA SER A 71 6.40 -20.17 -7.86
C SER A 71 7.62 -20.96 -7.37
N VAL A 72 7.49 -22.26 -7.15
CA VAL A 72 8.59 -23.09 -6.67
C VAL A 72 9.58 -23.39 -7.80
N ALA A 73 10.86 -23.04 -7.61
CA ALA A 73 11.91 -23.27 -8.61
C ALA A 73 12.77 -24.53 -8.35
N GLY A 74 13.39 -24.64 -7.17
CA GLY A 74 14.25 -25.79 -6.83
C GLY A 74 15.66 -25.79 -7.45
N ASN A 75 16.20 -24.63 -7.85
CA ASN A 75 17.55 -24.51 -8.44
C ASN A 75 18.69 -24.44 -7.41
N CYS A 76 18.48 -23.89 -6.21
CA CYS A 76 19.56 -23.67 -5.22
C CYS A 76 19.90 -24.88 -4.34
N ARG A 77 18.94 -25.80 -4.12
CA ARG A 77 19.09 -27.00 -3.28
C ARG A 77 19.51 -26.79 -1.80
N MET A 78 19.46 -25.58 -1.25
CA MET A 78 19.80 -25.34 0.17
C MET A 78 18.83 -26.04 1.15
N CYS A 79 17.59 -26.25 0.72
CA CYS A 79 16.52 -26.85 1.50
C CYS A 79 16.54 -28.39 1.49
N LEU A 80 17.68 -29.03 1.20
CA LEU A 80 17.79 -30.48 1.20
C LEU A 80 17.61 -31.02 2.62
N VAL A 81 16.67 -31.97 2.76
CA VAL A 81 16.33 -32.63 4.02
C VAL A 81 16.20 -34.14 3.82
N GLU A 82 16.59 -34.90 4.83
CA GLU A 82 16.38 -36.34 4.86
C GLU A 82 14.94 -36.68 5.26
N ILE A 83 14.34 -37.61 4.51
CA ILE A 83 13.11 -38.28 4.89
C ILE A 83 13.48 -39.70 5.29
N GLU A 84 12.92 -40.18 6.39
CA GLU A 84 13.12 -41.56 6.83
C GLU A 84 12.76 -42.55 5.71
N LYS A 85 13.64 -43.53 5.46
CA LYS A 85 13.53 -44.54 4.38
C LYS A 85 13.68 -43.96 2.96
N ALA A 86 14.02 -42.69 2.78
CA ALA A 86 14.39 -42.14 1.49
C ALA A 86 15.91 -42.28 1.23
N PRO A 87 16.34 -42.80 0.07
CA PRO A 87 17.75 -43.05 -0.21
C PRO A 87 18.58 -41.77 -0.38
N LYS A 88 17.95 -40.65 -0.74
CA LYS A 88 18.61 -39.35 -0.99
C LYS A 88 17.84 -38.21 -0.29
N PRO A 89 18.52 -37.12 0.11
CA PRO A 89 17.84 -35.94 0.62
C PRO A 89 16.95 -35.34 -0.46
N VAL A 90 15.77 -34.87 -0.07
CA VAL A 90 14.79 -34.25 -0.98
C VAL A 90 14.79 -32.74 -0.82
N ALA A 91 14.41 -32.02 -1.87
CA ALA A 91 14.25 -30.57 -1.78
C ALA A 91 12.94 -30.24 -1.05
N ALA A 92 13.04 -29.74 0.18
CA ALA A 92 11.87 -29.51 1.03
C ALA A 92 10.86 -28.52 0.43
N CYS A 93 11.34 -27.54 -0.34
CA CYS A 93 10.49 -26.49 -0.93
C CYS A 93 9.57 -26.98 -2.05
N ALA A 94 9.86 -28.14 -2.66
CA ALA A 94 9.13 -28.65 -3.82
C ALA A 94 8.44 -29.99 -3.55
N MET A 95 8.96 -30.78 -2.61
CA MET A 95 8.41 -32.08 -2.33
C MET A 95 7.10 -31.94 -1.53
N PRO A 96 5.93 -32.39 -2.04
CA PRO A 96 4.73 -32.47 -1.24
C PRO A 96 4.87 -33.57 -0.19
N VAL A 97 4.29 -33.34 0.98
CA VAL A 97 4.31 -34.33 2.05
C VAL A 97 3.39 -35.52 1.75
N MET A 98 3.81 -36.72 2.15
CA MET A 98 2.98 -37.93 2.14
C MET A 98 2.73 -38.41 3.56
N LYS A 99 1.55 -39.02 3.78
CA LYS A 99 1.14 -39.52 5.10
C LYS A 99 2.17 -40.49 5.68
N GLY A 100 2.53 -40.26 6.94
CA GLY A 100 3.46 -41.12 7.69
C GLY A 100 4.94 -40.89 7.38
N TRP A 101 5.28 -39.87 6.58
CA TRP A 101 6.67 -39.45 6.42
C TRP A 101 7.24 -38.87 7.70
N ASN A 102 8.49 -39.20 7.98
CA ASN A 102 9.26 -38.61 9.07
C ASN A 102 10.41 -37.80 8.49
N ILE A 103 10.35 -36.48 8.67
CA ILE A 103 11.26 -35.50 8.10
C ILE A 103 12.33 -35.20 9.16
N LEU A 104 13.57 -35.56 8.87
CA LEU A 104 14.71 -35.41 9.77
C LEU A 104 15.50 -34.15 9.42
N THR A 105 15.16 -33.04 10.06
CA THR A 105 15.68 -31.71 9.70
C THR A 105 17.13 -31.49 10.16
N ASN A 106 17.58 -32.24 11.18
CA ASN A 106 18.89 -32.11 11.81
C ASN A 106 19.75 -33.39 11.76
N SER A 107 19.45 -34.32 10.84
CA SER A 107 20.28 -35.50 10.63
C SER A 107 21.66 -35.13 10.06
N GLU A 108 22.65 -36.02 10.23
CA GLU A 108 24.00 -35.83 9.67
C GLU A 108 23.94 -35.64 8.15
N LYS A 109 23.05 -36.35 7.47
CA LYS A 109 22.87 -36.28 6.02
C LYS A 109 22.29 -34.92 5.58
N SER A 110 21.28 -34.41 6.30
CA SER A 110 20.70 -33.07 6.07
C SER A 110 21.75 -31.98 6.28
N ARG A 111 22.56 -32.08 7.34
CA ARG A 111 23.65 -31.12 7.63
C ARG A 111 24.73 -31.11 6.56
N LYS A 112 25.26 -32.30 6.20
CA LYS A 112 26.27 -32.42 5.13
C LYS A 112 25.76 -31.90 3.78
N ALA A 113 24.48 -32.10 3.47
CA ALA A 113 23.88 -31.57 2.25
C ALA A 113 23.89 -30.02 2.24
N ARG A 114 23.52 -29.39 3.36
CA ARG A 114 23.55 -27.92 3.52
C ARG A 114 24.97 -27.37 3.44
N GLU A 115 25.92 -27.99 4.14
CA GLU A 115 27.34 -27.60 4.10
C GLU A 115 27.90 -27.66 2.66
N GLY A 116 27.60 -28.75 1.93
CA GLY A 116 28.04 -28.91 0.54
C GLY A 116 27.43 -27.87 -0.40
N VAL A 117 26.13 -27.57 -0.27
CA VAL A 117 25.48 -26.54 -1.09
C VAL A 117 26.06 -25.16 -0.78
N MET A 118 26.24 -24.82 0.50
CA MET A 118 26.82 -23.55 0.90
C MET A 118 28.24 -23.38 0.36
N GLU A 119 29.06 -24.42 0.39
CA GLU A 119 30.41 -24.39 -0.19
C GLU A 119 30.39 -24.09 -1.69
N PHE A 120 29.48 -24.71 -2.47
CA PHE A 120 29.34 -24.41 -3.90
C PHE A 120 28.88 -22.97 -4.16
N LEU A 121 27.97 -22.44 -3.34
CA LEU A 121 27.53 -21.05 -3.46
C LEU A 121 28.69 -20.08 -3.20
N LEU A 122 29.50 -20.34 -2.17
CA LEU A 122 30.63 -19.48 -1.80
C LEU A 122 31.89 -19.68 -2.67
N ALA A 123 32.00 -20.81 -3.39
CA ALA A 123 33.14 -21.10 -4.25
C ALA A 123 33.40 -19.98 -5.27
N ASN A 124 32.36 -19.54 -5.97
CA ASN A 124 32.44 -18.47 -6.98
C ASN A 124 31.87 -17.11 -6.51
N HIS A 125 31.42 -16.98 -5.26
CA HIS A 125 30.94 -15.71 -4.71
C HIS A 125 32.12 -14.77 -4.37
N PRO A 126 32.04 -13.46 -4.66
CA PRO A 126 33.12 -12.51 -4.41
C PRO A 126 33.27 -12.20 -2.90
N LEU A 127 34.45 -11.73 -2.51
CA LEU A 127 34.78 -11.33 -1.13
C LEU A 127 34.36 -9.88 -0.85
N ASP A 128 33.12 -9.55 -1.23
CA ASP A 128 32.61 -8.18 -1.26
C ASP A 128 31.89 -7.76 0.02
N CYS A 129 31.76 -8.63 1.02
CA CYS A 129 30.95 -8.38 2.21
C CYS A 129 31.16 -6.99 2.85
N PRO A 130 32.39 -6.44 2.96
CA PRO A 130 32.61 -5.11 3.54
C PRO A 130 31.99 -3.96 2.72
N ILE A 131 32.04 -4.06 1.40
CA ILE A 131 31.52 -3.06 0.45
C ILE A 131 30.09 -3.39 -0.02
N CYS A 132 29.54 -4.53 0.39
CA CYS A 132 28.20 -4.95 0.04
C CYS A 132 27.17 -4.22 0.91
N ASP A 133 26.17 -3.59 0.29
CA ASP A 133 25.10 -2.89 1.03
C ASP A 133 24.21 -3.82 1.84
N GLN A 134 24.09 -5.07 1.39
CA GLN A 134 23.34 -6.10 2.10
C GLN A 134 24.17 -6.81 3.18
N GLY A 135 25.46 -6.45 3.34
CA GLY A 135 26.30 -6.97 4.42
C GLY A 135 25.66 -6.64 5.78
N GLY A 136 25.41 -7.67 6.60
CA GLY A 136 24.69 -7.56 7.87
C GLY A 136 23.19 -7.88 7.82
N GLU A 137 22.60 -8.03 6.63
CA GLU A 137 21.22 -8.53 6.45
C GLU A 137 21.12 -9.48 5.25
N CYS A 138 22.22 -10.19 4.94
CA CYS A 138 22.30 -11.07 3.79
C CYS A 138 21.98 -12.51 4.19
N ASP A 139 20.96 -13.09 3.56
CA ASP A 139 20.59 -14.51 3.76
C ASP A 139 21.81 -15.42 3.57
N LEU A 140 22.67 -15.13 2.58
CA LEU A 140 23.86 -15.95 2.31
C LEU A 140 24.88 -15.87 3.44
N GLN A 141 25.06 -14.69 4.03
CA GLN A 141 25.94 -14.51 5.17
C GLN A 141 25.40 -15.25 6.40
N ASP A 142 24.14 -15.03 6.73
CA ASP A 142 23.51 -15.59 7.93
C ASP A 142 23.43 -17.12 7.85
N GLN A 143 22.98 -17.65 6.70
CA GLN A 143 22.88 -19.10 6.51
C GLN A 143 24.26 -19.76 6.37
N SER A 144 25.28 -19.05 5.88
CA SER A 144 26.67 -19.56 5.91
C SER A 144 27.16 -19.70 7.34
N MET A 145 26.88 -18.72 8.20
CA MET A 145 27.30 -18.76 9.60
C MET A 145 26.55 -19.84 10.40
N MET A 146 25.29 -20.12 10.06
CA MET A 146 24.46 -21.09 10.79
C MET A 146 24.57 -22.53 10.28
N PHE A 147 24.67 -22.73 8.95
CA PHE A 147 24.58 -24.04 8.32
C PHE A 147 25.77 -24.39 7.41
N GLY A 148 26.65 -23.42 7.13
CA GLY A 148 27.84 -23.61 6.31
C GLY A 148 29.02 -24.19 7.08
N SER A 149 30.07 -24.57 6.33
CA SER A 149 31.37 -24.90 6.92
C SER A 149 32.13 -23.63 7.32
N ASP A 150 33.08 -23.76 8.26
CA ASP A 150 33.90 -22.65 8.78
C ASP A 150 35.05 -22.24 7.84
N ARG A 151 35.35 -23.04 6.82
CA ARG A 151 36.52 -22.87 5.94
C ARG A 151 36.23 -23.18 4.48
N SER A 152 36.91 -22.48 3.58
CA SER A 152 36.89 -22.76 2.15
C SER A 152 37.96 -23.79 1.76
N ARG A 153 37.63 -24.66 0.80
CA ARG A 153 38.61 -25.53 0.11
C ARG A 153 38.94 -25.04 -1.31
N PHE A 154 38.20 -24.05 -1.83
CA PHE A 154 38.36 -23.53 -3.18
C PHE A 154 39.58 -22.60 -3.27
N ARG A 155 40.57 -22.97 -4.09
CA ARG A 155 41.85 -22.24 -4.28
C ARG A 155 42.05 -21.69 -5.69
N GLU A 156 41.07 -21.88 -6.57
CA GLU A 156 41.14 -21.46 -7.98
C GLU A 156 40.66 -20.01 -8.16
N GLY A 157 40.80 -19.48 -9.38
CA GLY A 157 40.22 -18.20 -9.76
C GLY A 157 38.69 -18.24 -9.75
N LYS A 158 38.06 -17.24 -9.11
CA LYS A 158 36.61 -17.06 -9.12
C LYS A 158 36.18 -16.42 -10.44
N ARG A 159 34.97 -16.74 -10.92
CA ARG A 159 34.37 -16.00 -12.03
C ARG A 159 34.04 -14.56 -11.61
N ALA A 160 34.02 -13.65 -12.57
CA ALA A 160 33.49 -12.30 -12.43
C ALA A 160 32.49 -12.05 -13.56
N VAL A 161 31.42 -11.32 -13.25
CA VAL A 161 30.34 -11.01 -14.20
C VAL A 161 30.22 -9.49 -14.28
N GLU A 162 30.10 -8.99 -15.51
CA GLU A 162 29.84 -7.57 -15.78
C GLU A 162 28.50 -7.13 -15.20
N ASP A 163 28.48 -5.95 -14.59
CA ASP A 163 27.29 -5.36 -14.02
C ASP A 163 26.34 -4.84 -15.12
N LYS A 164 25.03 -4.91 -14.87
CA LYS A 164 24.00 -4.65 -15.90
C LYS A 164 23.14 -3.46 -15.54
N ASN A 165 23.12 -2.40 -16.36
CA ASN A 165 22.30 -1.22 -16.05
C ASN A 165 20.81 -1.47 -16.34
N ILE A 166 20.04 -1.82 -15.31
CA ILE A 166 18.59 -2.05 -15.41
C ILE A 166 17.74 -0.85 -14.98
N GLY A 167 18.35 0.32 -14.71
CA GLY A 167 17.63 1.55 -14.38
C GLY A 167 18.20 2.34 -13.19
N PRO A 168 17.57 3.47 -12.84
CA PRO A 168 18.06 4.37 -11.79
C PRO A 168 17.75 3.90 -10.36
N LEU A 169 16.87 2.93 -10.18
CA LEU A 169 16.40 2.47 -8.87
C LEU A 169 17.23 1.32 -8.30
N VAL A 170 17.52 0.31 -9.12
CA VAL A 170 18.20 -0.92 -8.70
C VAL A 170 19.64 -0.89 -9.17
N LYS A 171 20.58 -0.90 -8.22
CA LYS A 171 22.01 -1.09 -8.47
C LYS A 171 22.29 -2.60 -8.56
N THR A 172 22.96 -2.98 -9.63
CA THR A 172 23.25 -4.37 -9.97
C THR A 172 24.74 -4.63 -9.79
N ILE A 173 25.08 -5.65 -9.00
CA ILE A 173 26.45 -6.17 -8.91
C ILE A 173 26.39 -7.67 -9.15
N MET A 174 26.50 -8.08 -10.42
CA MET A 174 26.08 -9.42 -10.85
C MET A 174 27.06 -10.51 -10.46
N THR A 175 28.30 -10.15 -10.15
CA THR A 175 29.29 -11.10 -9.58
C THR A 175 28.80 -11.70 -8.25
N ARG A 176 27.99 -10.96 -7.47
CA ARG A 176 27.40 -11.43 -6.20
C ARG A 176 26.20 -12.36 -6.40
N CYS A 177 25.60 -12.38 -7.59
CA CYS A 177 24.39 -13.16 -7.84
C CYS A 177 24.67 -14.66 -7.75
N ILE A 178 23.80 -15.38 -7.03
CA ILE A 178 23.83 -16.85 -6.88
C ILE A 178 22.87 -17.57 -7.83
N GLN A 179 22.31 -16.84 -8.81
CA GLN A 179 21.40 -17.36 -9.84
C GLN A 179 20.20 -18.16 -9.28
N CYS A 180 19.65 -17.71 -8.14
CA CYS A 180 18.48 -18.32 -7.50
C CYS A 180 17.15 -18.06 -8.25
N THR A 181 17.19 -17.24 -9.30
CA THR A 181 16.07 -16.86 -10.19
C THR A 181 14.82 -16.32 -9.46
N ARG A 182 14.96 -15.77 -8.24
CA ARG A 182 13.85 -15.08 -7.54
C ARG A 182 13.41 -13.83 -8.29
N CYS A 183 14.35 -12.99 -8.72
CA CYS A 183 14.04 -11.75 -9.44
C CYS A 183 13.34 -11.99 -10.79
N ILE A 184 13.72 -13.04 -11.52
CA ILE A 184 13.08 -13.42 -12.79
C ILE A 184 11.62 -13.83 -12.56
N ARG A 185 11.37 -14.70 -11.57
CA ARG A 185 10.00 -15.11 -11.21
C ARG A 185 9.17 -13.94 -10.73
N PHE A 186 9.73 -13.06 -9.89
CA PHE A 186 9.02 -11.85 -9.48
C PHE A 186 8.67 -10.94 -10.66
N ALA A 187 9.63 -10.70 -11.55
CA ALA A 187 9.44 -9.87 -12.73
C ALA A 187 8.33 -10.43 -13.65
N SER A 188 8.31 -11.75 -13.85
CA SER A 188 7.33 -12.41 -14.71
C SER A 188 5.96 -12.59 -14.02
N GLU A 189 5.93 -13.05 -12.78
CA GLU A 189 4.70 -13.47 -12.08
C GLU A 189 3.99 -12.29 -11.42
N ILE A 190 4.71 -11.39 -10.74
CA ILE A 190 4.12 -10.33 -9.92
C ILE A 190 4.18 -8.97 -10.62
N ALA A 191 5.36 -8.56 -11.09
CA ALA A 191 5.49 -7.29 -11.81
C ALA A 191 4.90 -7.36 -13.23
N GLY A 192 4.81 -8.55 -13.81
CA GLY A 192 4.27 -8.78 -15.15
C GLY A 192 5.06 -8.11 -16.27
N VAL A 193 6.37 -8.05 -16.10
CA VAL A 193 7.33 -7.50 -17.07
C VAL A 193 8.43 -8.54 -17.28
N ASP A 194 8.38 -9.25 -18.41
CA ASP A 194 9.29 -10.34 -18.76
C ASP A 194 10.64 -9.84 -19.32
N ASP A 195 11.24 -8.86 -18.67
CA ASP A 195 12.52 -8.27 -19.10
C ASP A 195 13.74 -8.98 -18.48
N LEU A 196 13.59 -9.55 -17.28
CA LEU A 196 14.65 -10.30 -16.62
C LEU A 196 14.60 -11.77 -17.01
N GLY A 197 15.77 -12.32 -17.38
CA GLY A 197 15.90 -13.73 -17.73
C GLY A 197 17.28 -14.30 -17.40
N THR A 198 17.47 -15.58 -17.73
CA THR A 198 18.78 -16.25 -17.72
C THR A 198 19.31 -16.35 -19.14
N THR A 199 20.51 -15.86 -19.37
CA THR A 199 21.22 -15.98 -20.65
C THR A 199 22.47 -16.85 -20.45
N GLY A 200 22.85 -17.63 -21.47
CA GLY A 200 23.94 -18.60 -21.35
C GLY A 200 23.56 -19.88 -20.61
N ARG A 201 24.57 -20.68 -20.23
CA ARG A 201 24.42 -21.97 -19.54
C ARG A 201 25.65 -22.31 -18.69
N GLY A 202 25.49 -23.21 -17.73
CA GLY A 202 26.60 -23.64 -16.86
C GLY A 202 27.06 -22.52 -15.93
N ASN A 203 28.37 -22.42 -15.69
CA ASN A 203 28.93 -21.40 -14.81
C ASN A 203 28.92 -19.99 -15.43
N ASP A 204 28.80 -19.86 -16.75
CA ASP A 204 28.72 -18.58 -17.45
C ASP A 204 27.27 -18.10 -17.65
N MET A 205 26.31 -18.75 -16.99
CA MET A 205 24.91 -18.31 -17.01
C MET A 205 24.74 -17.01 -16.22
N GLN A 206 24.16 -16.00 -16.86
CA GLN A 206 23.97 -14.67 -16.30
C GLN A 206 22.49 -14.34 -16.15
N VAL A 207 22.14 -13.73 -15.01
CA VAL A 207 20.80 -13.18 -14.77
C VAL A 207 20.83 -11.71 -15.11
N GLY A 208 19.88 -11.25 -15.92
CA GLY A 208 19.77 -9.86 -16.33
C GLY A 208 18.85 -9.69 -17.52
N THR A 209 18.89 -8.52 -18.14
CA THR A 209 18.30 -8.25 -19.44
C THR A 209 19.29 -8.68 -20.53
N TYR A 210 18.81 -9.30 -21.61
CA TYR A 210 19.70 -9.74 -22.71
C TYR A 210 20.29 -8.54 -23.47
N VAL A 211 19.48 -7.50 -23.64
CA VAL A 211 19.88 -6.19 -24.17
C VAL A 211 19.91 -5.18 -23.03
N GLU A 212 20.64 -4.08 -23.20
CA GLU A 212 20.57 -2.94 -22.27
C GLU A 212 19.17 -2.32 -22.31
N LYS A 213 18.32 -2.82 -21.42
CA LYS A 213 16.94 -2.41 -21.25
C LYS A 213 16.70 -2.10 -19.78
N MET A 214 16.03 -0.98 -19.54
CA MET A 214 15.56 -0.62 -18.21
C MET A 214 14.41 -1.51 -17.79
N PHE A 215 14.46 -2.01 -16.57
CA PHE A 215 13.35 -2.75 -15.98
C PHE A 215 12.24 -1.78 -15.56
N MET A 216 11.36 -1.46 -16.52
CA MET A 216 10.30 -0.46 -16.36
C MET A 216 9.04 -1.11 -15.76
N SER A 217 8.98 -1.16 -14.44
CA SER A 217 7.79 -1.52 -13.68
C SER A 217 7.60 -0.54 -12.53
N GLU A 218 6.36 -0.38 -12.10
CA GLU A 218 5.93 0.36 -10.92
C GLU A 218 6.25 -0.36 -9.60
N LEU A 219 6.57 -1.66 -9.66
CA LEU A 219 6.95 -2.53 -8.54
C LEU A 219 8.40 -3.01 -8.66
N SER A 220 9.23 -2.33 -9.46
CA SER A 220 10.55 -2.83 -9.86
C SER A 220 11.51 -2.99 -8.68
N GLY A 221 11.47 -2.09 -7.71
CA GLY A 221 12.34 -2.03 -6.54
C GLY A 221 12.12 -3.15 -5.53
N ASN A 222 11.00 -3.87 -5.59
CA ASN A 222 10.79 -5.05 -4.73
C ASN A 222 11.76 -6.18 -5.06
N ILE A 223 12.41 -6.16 -6.24
CA ILE A 223 13.46 -7.15 -6.55
C ILE A 223 14.69 -7.03 -5.64
N ILE A 224 14.84 -5.89 -4.94
CA ILE A 224 15.88 -5.68 -3.94
C ILE A 224 15.61 -6.52 -2.70
N ASP A 225 14.37 -6.51 -2.20
CA ASP A 225 14.01 -7.22 -0.97
C ASP A 225 14.02 -8.74 -1.15
N ILE A 226 13.54 -9.24 -2.30
CA ILE A 226 13.55 -10.68 -2.59
C ILE A 226 14.94 -11.22 -2.85
N CYS A 227 15.92 -10.36 -3.15
CA CYS A 227 17.28 -10.79 -3.46
C CYS A 227 17.95 -11.30 -2.17
N PRO A 228 18.32 -12.58 -2.08
CA PRO A 228 18.94 -13.11 -0.87
C PRO A 228 20.40 -12.63 -0.67
N VAL A 229 20.94 -11.92 -1.66
CA VAL A 229 22.33 -11.48 -1.76
C VAL A 229 22.37 -10.04 -2.26
N GLY A 230 23.43 -9.29 -1.94
CA GLY A 230 23.60 -7.90 -2.39
C GLY A 230 23.96 -7.72 -3.86
N ALA A 231 23.39 -8.55 -4.74
CA ALA A 231 23.49 -8.43 -6.19
C ALA A 231 22.49 -7.41 -6.75
N LEU A 232 21.31 -7.28 -6.13
CA LEU A 232 20.31 -6.27 -6.46
C LEU A 232 20.10 -5.41 -5.21
N THR A 233 20.59 -4.18 -5.24
CA THR A 233 20.56 -3.25 -4.09
C THR A 233 19.90 -1.94 -4.49
N SER A 234 19.44 -1.16 -3.52
CA SER A 234 18.84 0.15 -3.78
C SER A 234 19.94 1.15 -4.17
N LYS A 235 19.87 1.70 -5.40
CA LYS A 235 20.82 2.71 -5.88
C LYS A 235 20.72 4.02 -5.09
N PRO A 236 19.52 4.54 -4.74
CA PRO A 236 19.39 5.73 -3.89
C PRO A 236 19.93 5.54 -2.46
N TYR A 237 19.89 4.32 -1.93
CA TYR A 237 20.39 3.99 -0.58
C TYR A 237 21.88 3.60 -0.56
N ALA A 238 22.49 3.40 -1.74
CA ALA A 238 23.80 2.76 -1.86
C ALA A 238 24.85 3.44 -0.98
N PHE A 239 25.52 2.66 -0.14
CA PHE A 239 26.60 3.07 0.77
C PHE A 239 26.25 4.16 1.81
N THR A 240 24.97 4.51 1.96
CA THR A 240 24.56 5.57 2.91
C THR A 240 24.55 5.10 4.36
N ALA A 241 24.15 3.84 4.59
CA ALA A 241 23.99 3.26 5.92
C ALA A 241 24.20 1.73 5.93
N ARG A 242 24.20 1.15 7.14
CA ARG A 242 24.25 -0.30 7.38
C ARG A 242 23.05 -0.78 8.20
N PRO A 243 22.61 -2.04 8.05
CA PRO A 243 21.37 -2.50 8.68
C PRO A 243 21.37 -2.40 10.21
N TRP A 244 22.49 -2.70 10.86
CA TRP A 244 22.62 -2.76 12.32
C TRP A 244 22.62 -1.40 13.03
N GLU A 245 22.90 -0.29 12.33
CA GLU A 245 22.85 1.07 12.89
C GLU A 245 21.48 1.72 12.75
N THR A 246 20.57 1.13 11.96
CA THR A 246 19.24 1.70 11.71
C THR A 246 18.25 1.30 12.80
N ARG A 247 17.41 2.26 13.21
CA ARG A 247 16.21 1.98 14.00
C ARG A 247 15.05 1.74 13.06
N LYS A 248 14.29 0.68 13.33
CA LYS A 248 13.15 0.25 12.51
C LYS A 248 11.86 0.71 13.17
N ILE A 249 11.10 1.56 12.49
CA ILE A 249 9.81 2.07 12.96
C ILE A 249 8.73 1.60 12.01
N GLU A 250 7.81 0.79 12.51
CA GLU A 250 6.64 0.36 11.74
C GLU A 250 5.68 1.53 11.56
N SER A 251 5.29 1.80 10.31
CA SER A 251 4.42 2.90 9.93
C SER A 251 3.58 2.50 8.71
N ILE A 252 2.89 3.47 8.10
CA ILE A 252 2.01 3.29 6.95
C ILE A 252 2.40 4.27 5.85
N ASP A 253 2.24 3.86 4.60
CA ASP A 253 2.39 4.72 3.43
C ASP A 253 1.15 5.59 3.19
N VAL A 254 1.36 6.76 2.59
CA VAL A 254 0.32 7.74 2.26
C VAL A 254 0.41 8.25 0.81
N LEU A 255 1.34 7.72 0.00
CA LEU A 255 1.55 8.18 -1.38
C LEU A 255 0.52 7.66 -2.39
N ASP A 256 -0.32 6.70 -1.95
CA ASP A 256 -1.54 6.25 -2.61
C ASP A 256 -2.63 5.96 -1.56
N ALA A 257 -3.83 5.57 -1.99
CA ALA A 257 -4.93 5.26 -1.06
C ALA A 257 -4.94 3.81 -0.56
N LEU A 258 -3.92 2.99 -0.85
CA LEU A 258 -3.90 1.60 -0.37
C LEU A 258 -3.49 1.48 1.09
N GLY A 259 -2.72 2.44 1.60
CA GLY A 259 -2.22 2.40 2.98
C GLY A 259 -1.26 1.22 3.19
N SER A 260 -0.31 1.06 2.26
CA SER A 260 0.66 -0.05 2.33
C SER A 260 1.46 0.01 3.63
N ASN A 261 1.61 -1.14 4.29
CA ASN A 261 2.33 -1.22 5.55
C ASN A 261 3.84 -1.18 5.33
N ILE A 262 4.55 -0.32 6.08
CA ILE A 262 5.98 -0.07 5.87
C ILE A 262 6.78 -0.13 7.17
N VAL A 263 8.09 -0.32 7.02
CA VAL A 263 9.10 -0.12 8.05
C VAL A 263 10.01 1.02 7.59
N VAL A 264 9.92 2.15 8.30
CA VAL A 264 10.81 3.29 8.11
C VAL A 264 12.10 3.03 8.88
N SER A 265 13.20 2.86 8.14
CA SER A 265 14.53 2.69 8.73
C SER A 265 15.19 4.06 8.85
N MET A 266 15.44 4.51 10.07
CA MET A 266 16.06 5.80 10.35
C MET A 266 17.46 5.65 10.97
N ARG A 267 18.30 6.66 10.82
CA ARG A 267 19.58 6.80 11.51
C ARG A 267 19.81 8.26 11.86
N SER A 268 20.22 8.55 13.10
CA SER A 268 20.59 9.90 13.54
C SER A 268 19.56 11.00 13.23
N GLY A 269 18.25 10.69 13.34
CA GLY A 269 17.17 11.65 13.10
C GLY A 269 16.79 11.83 11.63
N GLU A 270 17.30 11.01 10.73
CA GLU A 270 17.04 11.08 9.29
C GLU A 270 16.53 9.73 8.75
N VAL A 271 15.57 9.77 7.83
CA VAL A 271 15.05 8.57 7.14
C VAL A 271 16.10 8.09 6.13
N MET A 272 16.55 6.84 6.28
CA MET A 272 17.58 6.25 5.41
C MET A 272 16.96 5.43 4.27
N ARG A 273 15.92 4.64 4.57
CA ARG A 273 15.18 3.83 3.58
C ARG A 273 13.80 3.45 4.09
N ILE A 274 12.95 3.00 3.18
CA ILE A 274 11.62 2.45 3.46
C ILE A 274 11.57 1.00 2.96
N LEU A 275 11.15 0.09 3.82
CA LEU A 275 10.93 -1.33 3.51
C LEU A 275 9.44 -1.68 3.67
N PRO A 276 8.93 -2.71 2.97
CA PRO A 276 7.60 -3.24 3.21
C PRO A 276 7.51 -3.94 4.58
N ARG A 277 6.33 -3.93 5.17
CA ARG A 277 5.95 -4.78 6.31
C ARG A 277 4.90 -5.78 5.84
N LEU A 278 5.02 -7.03 6.28
CA LEU A 278 4.08 -8.09 5.93
C LEU A 278 2.66 -7.74 6.39
N HIS A 279 1.71 -7.76 5.46
CA HIS A 279 0.28 -7.70 5.75
C HIS A 279 -0.53 -8.37 4.63
N GLU A 280 -1.07 -9.56 4.92
CA GLU A 280 -1.79 -10.39 3.96
C GLU A 280 -2.90 -9.65 3.23
N ASP A 281 -3.68 -8.85 3.95
CA ASP A 281 -4.89 -8.27 3.37
C ASP A 281 -4.62 -7.07 2.44
N ILE A 282 -3.44 -6.43 2.53
CA ILE A 282 -3.16 -5.19 1.81
C ILE A 282 -2.03 -5.47 0.81
N ASN A 283 -0.79 -5.42 1.30
CA ASN A 283 0.38 -5.32 0.47
C ASN A 283 1.15 -6.65 0.33
N GLU A 284 0.73 -7.71 1.03
CA GLU A 284 1.53 -8.90 1.28
C GLU A 284 2.91 -8.46 1.79
N GLU A 285 3.95 -8.55 0.97
CA GLU A 285 5.31 -8.14 1.30
C GLU A 285 5.86 -7.09 0.31
N TRP A 286 5.00 -6.49 -0.51
CA TRP A 286 5.39 -5.57 -1.57
C TRP A 286 5.10 -4.13 -1.20
N ILE A 287 5.76 -3.19 -1.86
CA ILE A 287 5.39 -1.76 -1.89
C ILE A 287 5.69 -1.19 -3.27
N SER A 288 5.05 -0.07 -3.63
CA SER A 288 5.33 0.58 -4.90
C SER A 288 6.70 1.24 -4.93
N ASP A 289 7.24 1.48 -6.12
CA ASP A 289 8.51 2.21 -6.27
C ASP A 289 8.41 3.64 -5.76
N LYS A 290 7.23 4.27 -5.89
CA LYS A 290 6.97 5.58 -5.31
C LYS A 290 7.12 5.54 -3.79
N THR A 291 6.44 4.59 -3.13
CA THR A 291 6.54 4.35 -1.68
C THR A 291 7.97 4.09 -1.23
N ARG A 292 8.71 3.26 -1.97
CA ARG A 292 10.05 2.83 -1.60
C ARG A 292 11.09 3.94 -1.70
N PHE A 293 10.95 4.84 -2.66
CA PHE A 293 12.03 5.77 -3.04
C PHE A 293 11.71 7.24 -2.84
N ALA A 294 10.46 7.65 -2.56
CA ALA A 294 10.11 9.06 -2.36
C ALA A 294 10.60 9.65 -1.01
N TYR A 295 11.22 8.85 -0.15
CA TYR A 295 11.73 9.31 1.15
C TYR A 295 12.83 10.39 1.05
N ASP A 296 13.50 10.50 -0.09
CA ASP A 296 14.45 11.59 -0.36
C ASP A 296 13.72 12.95 -0.56
N GLY A 297 12.47 12.92 -1.00
CA GLY A 297 11.58 14.08 -1.07
C GLY A 297 11.34 14.71 0.30
N LEU A 298 11.22 13.89 1.36
CA LEU A 298 11.03 14.35 2.75
C LEU A 298 12.17 15.24 3.28
N LYS A 299 13.32 15.29 2.58
CA LYS A 299 14.50 16.09 2.95
C LYS A 299 14.64 17.37 2.13
N ARG A 300 13.81 17.58 1.11
CA ARG A 300 13.95 18.67 0.14
C ARG A 300 12.73 19.58 0.16
N GLN A 301 12.94 20.87 -0.07
CA GLN A 301 11.87 21.87 -0.17
C GLN A 301 10.90 21.85 1.04
N ARG A 302 11.40 21.49 2.21
CA ARG A 302 10.63 21.41 3.45
C ARG A 302 10.34 22.79 4.00
N LEU A 303 9.10 22.99 4.46
CA LEU A 303 8.71 24.16 5.21
C LEU A 303 9.18 24.00 6.65
N THR A 304 10.20 24.77 7.03
CA THR A 304 10.88 24.64 8.33
C THR A 304 10.57 25.78 9.29
N GLN A 305 10.08 26.92 8.80
CA GLN A 305 9.79 28.11 9.61
C GLN A 305 8.47 28.74 9.14
N PRO A 306 7.68 29.31 10.07
CA PRO A 306 6.53 30.12 9.70
C PRO A 306 6.95 31.29 8.81
N MET A 307 6.10 31.65 7.84
CA MET A 307 6.34 32.78 6.96
C MET A 307 5.09 33.64 6.83
N ILE A 308 5.28 34.96 6.69
CA ILE A 308 4.21 35.92 6.42
C ILE A 308 4.59 36.79 5.22
N LYS A 309 3.60 37.22 4.43
CA LYS A 309 3.85 38.25 3.42
C LYS A 309 4.07 39.60 4.10
N ASN A 310 5.18 40.24 3.74
CA ASN A 310 5.49 41.62 4.10
C ASN A 310 4.76 42.62 3.18
N GLU A 311 4.96 43.93 3.43
CA GLU A 311 4.37 45.01 2.63
C GLU A 311 4.78 44.98 1.15
N LYS A 312 5.92 44.36 0.82
CA LYS A 312 6.40 44.17 -0.56
C LYS A 312 5.79 42.93 -1.24
N GLY A 313 4.92 42.19 -0.55
CA GLY A 313 4.29 40.97 -1.05
C GLY A 313 5.21 39.73 -1.04
N LEU A 314 6.39 39.81 -0.40
CA LEU A 314 7.34 38.70 -0.29
C LEU A 314 7.14 37.96 1.04
N LEU A 315 7.23 36.63 0.99
CA LEU A 315 7.23 35.79 2.19
C LEU A 315 8.53 35.97 2.95
N VAL A 316 8.44 36.35 4.22
CA VAL A 316 9.56 36.47 5.15
C VAL A 316 9.35 35.57 6.35
N HIS A 317 10.43 35.04 6.91
CA HIS A 317 10.39 34.25 8.12
C HIS A 317 9.85 35.06 9.30
N ALA A 318 9.00 34.44 10.11
CA ALA A 318 8.37 35.04 11.28
C ALA A 318 8.31 34.05 12.45
N SER A 319 8.04 34.55 13.65
CA SER A 319 7.81 33.70 14.81
C SER A 319 6.43 33.05 14.78
N TRP A 320 6.24 31.99 15.57
CA TRP A 320 4.91 31.36 15.70
C TRP A 320 3.90 32.33 16.31
N GLU A 321 4.29 33.18 17.27
CA GLU A 321 3.38 34.15 17.89
C GLU A 321 2.83 35.14 16.86
N ASP A 322 3.70 35.78 16.08
CA ASP A 322 3.30 36.77 15.07
C ASP A 322 2.33 36.18 14.04
N VAL A 323 2.63 34.97 13.58
CA VAL A 323 1.86 34.27 12.57
C VAL A 323 0.52 33.82 13.11
N LEU A 324 0.49 33.23 14.31
CA LEU A 324 -0.75 32.77 14.95
C LEU A 324 -1.66 33.96 15.28
N THR A 325 -1.12 35.08 15.77
CA THR A 325 -1.90 36.30 16.03
C THR A 325 -2.51 36.86 14.74
N ARG A 326 -1.75 36.86 13.63
CA ARG A 326 -2.27 37.33 12.35
C ARG A 326 -3.39 36.44 11.81
N VAL A 327 -3.21 35.12 11.87
CA VAL A 327 -4.23 34.15 11.45
C VAL A 327 -5.47 34.25 12.35
N ALA A 328 -5.29 34.31 13.66
CA ALA A 328 -6.37 34.44 14.63
C ALA A 328 -7.19 35.73 14.41
N GLY A 329 -6.54 36.87 14.21
CA GLY A 329 -7.22 38.13 13.94
C GLY A 329 -8.06 38.09 12.66
N VAL A 330 -7.55 37.43 11.61
CA VAL A 330 -8.31 37.23 10.35
C VAL A 330 -9.50 36.30 10.56
N LEU A 331 -9.34 35.19 11.29
CA LEU A 331 -10.42 34.24 11.57
C LEU A 331 -11.52 34.84 12.48
N GLN A 332 -11.18 35.72 13.41
CA GLN A 332 -12.15 36.44 14.24
C GLN A 332 -12.99 37.46 13.45
N ALA A 333 -12.44 37.98 12.36
CA ALA A 333 -13.10 39.01 11.55
C ALA A 333 -14.13 38.45 10.55
N VAL A 334 -14.12 37.15 10.29
CA VAL A 334 -14.99 36.50 9.30
C VAL A 334 -16.06 35.61 9.94
N LYS A 335 -17.19 35.45 9.26
CA LYS A 335 -18.26 34.53 9.71
C LYS A 335 -18.87 33.75 8.55
N GLY A 336 -19.25 32.49 8.83
CA GLY A 336 -19.99 31.66 7.87
C GLY A 336 -19.22 31.43 6.57
N ASN A 337 -19.86 31.76 5.44
CA ASN A 337 -19.33 31.48 4.10
C ASN A 337 -18.16 32.40 3.69
N GLU A 338 -17.75 33.35 4.53
CA GLU A 338 -16.58 34.19 4.25
C GLU A 338 -15.25 33.46 4.46
N VAL A 339 -15.28 32.28 5.11
CA VAL A 339 -14.14 31.37 5.24
C VAL A 339 -14.44 30.05 4.55
N ALA A 340 -13.42 29.41 3.99
CA ALA A 340 -13.49 28.03 3.53
C ALA A 340 -12.14 27.34 3.73
N ALA A 341 -12.13 26.01 3.64
CA ALA A 341 -10.90 25.24 3.63
C ALA A 341 -10.83 24.25 2.47
N ILE A 342 -9.62 23.99 2.00
CA ILE A 342 -9.28 22.91 1.08
C ILE A 342 -8.25 22.01 1.75
N VAL A 343 -8.54 20.72 1.77
CA VAL A 343 -7.66 19.70 2.32
C VAL A 343 -7.01 18.92 1.19
N GLY A 344 -5.68 18.82 1.26
CA GLY A 344 -4.86 18.07 0.33
C GLY A 344 -4.81 16.58 0.59
N GLY A 345 -4.15 15.87 -0.33
CA GLY A 345 -4.18 14.42 -0.42
C GLY A 345 -3.45 13.62 0.67
N LEU A 346 -2.60 14.27 1.47
CA LEU A 346 -1.71 13.62 2.46
C LEU A 346 -2.07 13.93 3.91
N VAL A 347 -3.24 14.53 4.15
CA VAL A 347 -3.66 14.99 5.47
C VAL A 347 -4.28 13.86 6.29
N ASP A 348 -3.97 13.86 7.57
CA ASP A 348 -4.43 12.91 8.58
C ASP A 348 -5.81 13.24 9.16
N ALA A 349 -6.49 12.22 9.69
CA ALA A 349 -7.84 12.34 10.24
C ALA A 349 -7.92 13.28 11.45
N GLU A 350 -6.88 13.30 12.30
CA GLU A 350 -6.79 14.21 13.45
C GLU A 350 -6.79 15.68 12.98
N ALA A 351 -5.96 16.04 12.01
CA ALA A 351 -5.92 17.40 11.47
C ALA A 351 -7.23 17.78 10.74
N LEU A 352 -7.85 16.82 10.04
CA LEU A 352 -9.17 16.99 9.43
C LEU A 352 -10.25 17.36 10.46
N VAL A 353 -10.38 16.59 11.53
CA VAL A 353 -11.35 16.89 12.60
C VAL A 353 -11.03 18.20 13.29
N ALA A 354 -9.74 18.51 13.50
CA ALA A 354 -9.36 19.77 14.11
C ALA A 354 -9.78 20.97 13.27
N LEU A 355 -9.55 20.92 11.96
CA LEU A 355 -9.93 22.00 11.07
C LEU A 355 -11.45 22.10 10.94
N LYS A 356 -12.15 20.96 10.87
CA LYS A 356 -13.60 20.89 10.87
C LYS A 356 -14.19 21.56 12.11
N ASP A 357 -13.74 21.16 13.30
CA ASP A 357 -14.24 21.73 14.54
C ASP A 357 -13.90 23.22 14.67
N LEU A 358 -12.72 23.67 14.20
CA LEU A 358 -12.36 25.10 14.16
C LEU A 358 -13.32 25.90 13.29
N LEU A 359 -13.58 25.47 12.05
CA LEU A 359 -14.48 26.18 11.14
C LEU A 359 -15.95 26.10 11.58
N ASN A 360 -16.36 25.00 12.23
CA ASN A 360 -17.68 24.89 12.84
C ASN A 360 -17.90 25.97 13.93
N ARG A 361 -16.87 26.37 14.69
CA ARG A 361 -16.97 27.48 15.66
C ARG A 361 -17.22 28.84 15.01
N VAL A 362 -16.83 29.00 13.74
CA VAL A 362 -17.08 30.18 12.91
C VAL A 362 -18.39 30.03 12.10
N ASN A 363 -19.14 28.94 12.33
CA ASN A 363 -20.36 28.55 11.63
C ASN A 363 -20.15 28.35 10.11
N CYS A 364 -18.99 27.81 9.73
CA CYS A 364 -18.62 27.52 8.35
C CYS A 364 -18.65 26.01 8.08
N ASP A 365 -19.45 25.61 7.08
CA ASP A 365 -19.55 24.23 6.61
C ASP A 365 -18.80 24.02 5.28
N THR A 366 -18.04 25.00 4.79
CA THR A 366 -17.35 24.96 3.49
C THR A 366 -15.96 24.35 3.64
N LEU A 367 -15.95 23.05 3.93
CA LEU A 367 -14.77 22.22 4.05
C LEU A 367 -14.67 21.32 2.82
N CYS A 368 -13.72 21.61 1.94
CA CYS A 368 -13.56 20.94 0.65
C CYS A 368 -12.32 20.01 0.63
N THR A 369 -12.38 18.95 -0.17
CA THR A 369 -11.18 18.16 -0.55
C THR A 369 -10.70 18.54 -1.95
N GLU A 370 -9.46 18.20 -2.29
CA GLU A 370 -8.94 18.36 -3.66
C GLU A 370 -9.63 17.43 -4.66
N GLU A 371 -9.88 16.18 -4.25
CA GLU A 371 -10.51 15.17 -5.11
C GLU A 371 -12.04 15.25 -5.03
N VAL A 372 -12.67 15.44 -6.18
CA VAL A 372 -14.13 15.52 -6.34
C VAL A 372 -14.72 14.12 -6.13
N PHE A 373 -15.89 14.05 -5.51
CA PHE A 373 -16.69 12.83 -5.47
C PHE A 373 -18.15 13.24 -5.64
N PRO A 374 -18.94 12.53 -6.46
CA PRO A 374 -20.31 12.92 -6.73
C PRO A 374 -21.16 12.86 -5.46
N THR A 375 -21.67 14.01 -5.03
CA THR A 375 -22.56 14.12 -3.86
C THR A 375 -24.03 13.92 -4.19
N ALA A 376 -24.39 13.81 -5.47
CA ALA A 376 -25.78 13.61 -5.88
C ALA A 376 -26.25 12.19 -5.53
N GLY A 377 -27.50 12.05 -5.06
CA GLY A 377 -28.03 10.79 -4.54
C GLY A 377 -27.70 10.61 -3.07
N ALA A 378 -27.09 9.48 -2.69
CA ALA A 378 -26.71 9.25 -1.29
C ALA A 378 -25.35 9.88 -0.92
N GLY A 379 -24.60 10.37 -1.91
CA GLY A 379 -23.33 11.08 -1.72
C GLY A 379 -22.39 10.38 -0.74
N THR A 380 -22.00 11.11 0.29
CA THR A 380 -21.06 10.68 1.34
C THR A 380 -21.75 10.14 2.60
N ASP A 381 -23.08 10.10 2.64
CA ASP A 381 -23.83 9.68 3.83
C ASP A 381 -23.68 8.16 4.07
N LEU A 382 -23.58 7.39 2.99
CA LEU A 382 -23.41 5.93 3.02
C LEU A 382 -21.98 5.56 2.62
N ARG A 383 -21.20 5.00 3.56
CA ARG A 383 -19.82 4.56 3.32
C ARG A 383 -19.67 3.57 2.17
N SER A 384 -20.68 2.71 1.98
CA SER A 384 -20.68 1.69 0.93
C SER A 384 -20.57 2.27 -0.49
N ASN A 385 -20.90 3.56 -0.66
CA ASN A 385 -20.84 4.25 -1.93
C ASN A 385 -19.47 4.76 -2.32
N TYR A 386 -18.47 4.72 -1.44
CA TYR A 386 -17.13 5.20 -1.75
C TYR A 386 -16.02 4.25 -1.27
N LEU A 387 -16.32 3.07 -0.75
CA LEU A 387 -15.30 2.10 -0.36
C LEU A 387 -15.04 1.03 -1.43
N LEU A 388 -13.87 0.40 -1.33
CA LEU A 388 -13.57 -0.90 -1.90
C LEU A 388 -14.17 -1.98 -0.97
N ASN A 389 -15.49 -2.14 -1.04
CA ASN A 389 -16.29 -2.98 -0.13
C ASN A 389 -15.92 -4.48 -0.12
N THR A 390 -15.32 -4.97 -1.20
CA THR A 390 -14.85 -6.36 -1.33
C THR A 390 -13.55 -6.64 -0.59
N LYS A 391 -12.86 -5.59 -0.10
CA LYS A 391 -11.48 -5.65 0.42
C LYS A 391 -10.46 -5.96 -0.67
N ILE A 392 -9.19 -5.61 -0.43
CA ILE A 392 -8.10 -5.90 -1.36
C ILE A 392 -7.88 -7.42 -1.44
N ALA A 393 -7.88 -8.12 -0.31
CA ALA A 393 -7.78 -9.58 -0.25
C ALA A 393 -8.93 -10.30 -0.99
N GLY A 394 -10.13 -9.72 -1.00
CA GLY A 394 -11.31 -10.30 -1.64
C GLY A 394 -11.17 -10.45 -3.15
N VAL A 395 -10.25 -9.74 -3.80
CA VAL A 395 -9.94 -9.93 -5.23
C VAL A 395 -9.51 -11.37 -5.55
N GLU A 396 -8.93 -12.10 -4.59
CA GLU A 396 -8.56 -13.51 -4.75
C GLU A 396 -9.78 -14.44 -4.81
N GLU A 397 -10.94 -14.00 -4.30
CA GLU A 397 -12.16 -14.78 -4.33
C GLU A 397 -13.06 -14.46 -5.53
N ALA A 398 -12.83 -13.35 -6.23
CA ALA A 398 -13.62 -12.92 -7.36
C ALA A 398 -13.40 -13.84 -8.58
N ASP A 399 -14.46 -14.09 -9.36
CA ASP A 399 -14.38 -14.85 -10.61
C ASP A 399 -14.49 -13.97 -11.87
N LEU A 400 -15.02 -12.76 -11.71
CA LEU A 400 -15.13 -11.75 -12.77
C LEU A 400 -14.88 -10.36 -12.20
N LEU A 401 -14.01 -9.58 -12.86
CA LEU A 401 -13.68 -8.21 -12.50
C LEU A 401 -13.99 -7.26 -13.66
N LEU A 402 -14.84 -6.27 -13.41
CA LEU A 402 -15.10 -5.16 -14.33
C LEU A 402 -14.45 -3.88 -13.79
N LEU A 403 -13.46 -3.37 -14.52
CA LEU A 403 -12.80 -2.09 -14.26
C LEU A 403 -13.46 -0.98 -15.09
N VAL A 404 -13.76 0.16 -14.46
CA VAL A 404 -14.40 1.31 -15.11
C VAL A 404 -13.55 2.57 -14.93
N GLY A 405 -13.01 3.08 -16.03
CA GLY A 405 -12.32 4.37 -16.12
C GLY A 405 -11.10 4.52 -15.20
N THR A 406 -10.43 3.42 -14.87
CA THR A 406 -9.27 3.40 -13.97
C THR A 406 -8.08 2.73 -14.63
N ASN A 407 -6.88 3.19 -14.26
CA ASN A 407 -5.65 2.46 -14.47
C ASN A 407 -5.09 2.02 -13.11
N PRO A 408 -5.54 0.86 -12.58
CA PRO A 408 -5.16 0.43 -11.23
C PRO A 408 -3.65 0.22 -11.10
N ARG A 409 -2.95 -0.02 -12.21
CA ARG A 409 -1.49 -0.18 -12.22
C ARG A 409 -0.75 1.03 -11.66
N PHE A 410 -1.21 2.24 -11.93
CA PHE A 410 -0.53 3.46 -11.47
C PHE A 410 -1.25 4.13 -10.30
N GLU A 411 -2.58 4.03 -10.25
CA GLU A 411 -3.38 4.61 -9.15
C GLU A 411 -3.22 3.81 -7.85
N ALA A 412 -3.13 2.48 -7.94
CA ALA A 412 -3.04 1.58 -6.80
C ALA A 412 -2.22 0.31 -7.16
N PRO A 413 -0.88 0.42 -7.33
CA PRO A 413 -0.07 -0.63 -7.94
C PRO A 413 -0.20 -2.02 -7.30
N LEU A 414 -0.36 -2.09 -5.97
CA LEU A 414 -0.47 -3.37 -5.26
C LEU A 414 -1.86 -3.99 -5.40
N PHE A 415 -2.90 -3.18 -5.60
CA PHE A 415 -4.21 -3.69 -5.99
C PHE A 415 -4.14 -4.32 -7.39
N ASN A 416 -3.41 -3.70 -8.32
CA ASN A 416 -3.13 -4.31 -9.62
C ASN A 416 -2.31 -5.60 -9.51
N ALA A 417 -1.32 -5.67 -8.61
CA ALA A 417 -0.57 -6.89 -8.34
C ALA A 417 -1.49 -8.01 -7.79
N ARG A 418 -2.46 -7.66 -6.94
CA ARG A 418 -3.45 -8.60 -6.44
C ARG A 418 -4.37 -9.12 -7.56
N ILE A 419 -4.83 -8.23 -8.45
CA ILE A 419 -5.60 -8.62 -9.65
C ILE A 419 -4.77 -9.58 -10.51
N ARG A 420 -3.50 -9.25 -10.76
CA ARG A 420 -2.60 -10.10 -11.54
C ARG A 420 -2.40 -11.47 -10.90
N LYS A 421 -2.21 -11.52 -9.58
CA LYS A 421 -2.09 -12.77 -8.82
C LYS A 421 -3.35 -13.62 -8.98
N SER A 422 -4.54 -13.04 -8.84
CA SER A 422 -5.81 -13.74 -9.08
C SER A 422 -5.97 -14.18 -10.52
N TRP A 423 -5.53 -13.38 -11.49
CA TRP A 423 -5.53 -13.75 -12.90
C TRP A 423 -4.64 -14.96 -13.17
N LEU A 424 -3.46 -15.04 -12.54
CA LEU A 424 -2.52 -16.14 -12.73
C LEU A 424 -2.92 -17.44 -12.03
N HIS A 425 -3.54 -17.35 -10.84
CA HIS A 425 -3.82 -18.52 -10.01
C HIS A 425 -5.28 -19.00 -10.03
N ASN A 426 -6.23 -18.09 -10.28
CA ASN A 426 -7.67 -18.35 -10.16
C ASN A 426 -8.43 -18.18 -11.49
N ASP A 427 -7.72 -17.99 -12.61
CA ASP A 427 -8.29 -17.74 -13.94
C ASP A 427 -9.31 -16.57 -13.95
N LEU A 428 -9.02 -15.51 -13.18
CA LEU A 428 -9.89 -14.32 -13.07
C LEU A 428 -10.10 -13.69 -14.45
N LYS A 429 -11.36 -13.55 -14.87
CA LYS A 429 -11.72 -12.80 -16.08
C LYS A 429 -11.76 -11.31 -15.75
N VAL A 430 -10.99 -10.51 -16.47
CA VAL A 430 -10.96 -9.06 -16.29
C VAL A 430 -11.48 -8.37 -17.54
N ALA A 431 -12.34 -7.37 -17.37
CA ALA A 431 -12.78 -6.49 -18.44
C ALA A 431 -12.57 -5.01 -18.08
N LEU A 432 -12.28 -4.19 -19.07
CA LEU A 432 -12.04 -2.76 -18.90
C LEU A 432 -12.98 -1.94 -19.80
N VAL A 433 -13.70 -1.01 -19.19
CA VAL A 433 -14.40 0.09 -19.85
C VAL A 433 -13.58 1.37 -19.62
N GLY A 434 -12.90 1.86 -20.64
CA GLY A 434 -11.97 2.99 -20.55
C GLY A 434 -10.92 2.95 -21.65
N SER A 435 -9.97 3.88 -21.63
CA SER A 435 -8.84 3.85 -22.57
C SER A 435 -8.04 2.53 -22.45
N PRO A 436 -7.54 1.98 -23.56
CA PRO A 436 -6.72 0.76 -23.51
C PRO A 436 -5.36 1.09 -22.87
N VAL A 437 -5.12 0.53 -21.68
CA VAL A 437 -3.89 0.75 -20.88
C VAL A 437 -3.16 -0.57 -20.63
N ASN A 438 -1.84 -0.53 -20.45
CA ASN A 438 -1.06 -1.73 -20.15
C ASN A 438 -1.17 -2.11 -18.66
N LEU A 439 -2.01 -3.09 -18.35
CA LEU A 439 -2.23 -3.61 -16.98
C LEU A 439 -1.30 -4.77 -16.57
N THR A 440 -0.41 -5.20 -17.47
CA THR A 440 0.50 -6.38 -17.34
C THR A 440 -0.15 -7.75 -17.57
N TYR A 441 -1.48 -7.87 -17.50
CA TYR A 441 -2.24 -9.09 -17.79
C TYR A 441 -3.25 -8.87 -18.91
N THR A 442 -3.82 -9.95 -19.46
CA THR A 442 -4.84 -9.87 -20.52
C THR A 442 -6.20 -9.50 -19.95
N TYR A 443 -6.95 -8.66 -20.65
CA TYR A 443 -8.30 -8.27 -20.28
C TYR A 443 -9.18 -8.06 -21.53
N ASP A 444 -10.49 -8.16 -21.36
CA ASP A 444 -11.47 -7.85 -22.39
C ASP A 444 -11.70 -6.33 -22.43
N HIS A 445 -11.26 -5.68 -23.50
CA HIS A 445 -11.51 -4.26 -23.70
C HIS A 445 -12.92 -4.06 -24.28
N LEU A 446 -13.83 -3.48 -23.50
CA LEU A 446 -15.22 -3.29 -23.93
C LEU A 446 -15.43 -1.99 -24.72
N GLY A 447 -14.44 -1.10 -24.70
CA GLY A 447 -14.46 0.24 -25.30
C GLY A 447 -14.24 1.34 -24.26
N ASP A 448 -14.12 2.58 -24.72
CA ASP A 448 -13.78 3.76 -23.91
C ASP A 448 -14.96 4.72 -23.68
N SER A 449 -16.05 4.57 -24.43
CA SER A 449 -17.24 5.42 -24.30
C SER A 449 -18.05 5.13 -23.03
N PRO A 450 -18.46 6.16 -22.26
CA PRO A 450 -19.39 6.00 -21.14
C PRO A 450 -20.73 5.37 -21.53
N GLN A 451 -21.15 5.44 -22.80
CA GLN A 451 -22.41 4.85 -23.27
C GLN A 451 -22.46 3.33 -23.04
N ILE A 452 -21.30 2.66 -23.03
CA ILE A 452 -21.19 1.23 -22.70
C ILE A 452 -21.72 0.96 -21.29
N LEU A 453 -21.57 1.89 -20.35
CA LEU A 453 -22.13 1.77 -19.00
C LEU A 453 -23.67 1.78 -19.02
N GLN A 454 -24.30 2.54 -19.93
CA GLN A 454 -25.76 2.52 -20.10
C GLN A 454 -26.21 1.21 -20.76
N ASP A 455 -25.46 0.71 -21.74
CA ASP A 455 -25.76 -0.58 -22.37
C ASP A 455 -25.60 -1.75 -21.40
N LEU A 456 -24.61 -1.68 -20.50
CA LEU A 456 -24.43 -2.64 -19.41
C LEU A 456 -25.54 -2.52 -18.36
N ALA A 457 -25.91 -1.29 -17.96
CA ALA A 457 -26.98 -1.04 -17.00
C ALA A 457 -28.36 -1.46 -17.54
N SER A 458 -28.60 -1.31 -18.84
CA SER A 458 -29.85 -1.72 -19.49
C SER A 458 -29.89 -3.21 -19.89
N GLY A 459 -28.75 -3.91 -19.83
CA GLY A 459 -28.67 -5.33 -20.20
C GLY A 459 -28.54 -5.60 -21.71
N LYS A 460 -28.28 -4.58 -22.53
CA LYS A 460 -28.15 -4.70 -23.99
C LYS A 460 -26.77 -5.20 -24.43
N HIS A 461 -25.74 -4.91 -23.63
CA HIS A 461 -24.37 -5.27 -23.98
C HIS A 461 -24.12 -6.78 -23.86
N ALA A 462 -23.30 -7.35 -24.75
CA ALA A 462 -23.01 -8.79 -24.75
C ALA A 462 -22.38 -9.28 -23.43
N PHE A 463 -21.57 -8.43 -22.80
CA PHE A 463 -20.89 -8.73 -21.54
C PHE A 463 -21.84 -8.89 -20.34
N CYS A 464 -23.09 -8.41 -20.42
CA CYS A 464 -24.09 -8.64 -19.37
C CYS A 464 -24.33 -10.13 -19.11
N LYS A 465 -24.29 -10.97 -20.16
CA LYS A 465 -24.41 -12.42 -20.01
C LYS A 465 -23.28 -13.02 -19.20
N VAL A 466 -22.07 -12.46 -19.31
CA VAL A 466 -20.90 -12.90 -18.54
C VAL A 466 -21.03 -12.47 -17.08
N LEU A 467 -21.48 -11.23 -16.84
CA LEU A 467 -21.79 -10.72 -15.50
C LEU A 467 -22.87 -11.56 -14.79
N ASP A 468 -23.93 -11.95 -15.50
CA ASP A 468 -25.04 -12.72 -14.94
C ASP A 468 -24.62 -14.18 -14.62
N GLN A 469 -23.61 -14.72 -15.30
CA GLN A 469 -23.07 -16.08 -15.07
C GLN A 469 -22.05 -16.15 -13.93
N ALA A 470 -21.45 -15.02 -13.55
CA ALA A 470 -20.45 -14.94 -12.49
C ALA A 470 -21.09 -15.15 -11.11
N LYS A 471 -20.41 -15.91 -10.25
CA LYS A 471 -20.84 -16.19 -8.86
C LYS A 471 -20.34 -15.13 -7.89
N LYS A 472 -19.18 -14.55 -8.15
CA LYS A 472 -18.53 -13.52 -7.32
C LYS A 472 -18.03 -12.36 -8.22
N PRO A 473 -18.94 -11.65 -8.91
CA PRO A 473 -18.57 -10.52 -9.74
C PRO A 473 -18.13 -9.34 -8.87
N MET A 474 -17.11 -8.63 -9.34
CA MET A 474 -16.56 -7.45 -8.72
C MET A 474 -16.56 -6.31 -9.74
N VAL A 475 -17.17 -5.18 -9.39
CA VAL A 475 -17.21 -3.98 -10.23
C VAL A 475 -16.46 -2.87 -9.51
N VAL A 476 -15.41 -2.36 -10.14
CA VAL A 476 -14.52 -1.33 -9.58
C VAL A 476 -14.53 -0.12 -10.50
N VAL A 477 -14.92 1.03 -9.96
CA VAL A 477 -14.78 2.33 -10.64
C VAL A 477 -13.65 3.12 -10.01
N GLY A 478 -12.77 3.71 -10.83
CA GLY A 478 -11.72 4.59 -10.34
C GLY A 478 -12.28 5.93 -9.88
N SER A 479 -11.76 6.44 -8.77
CA SER A 479 -12.05 7.80 -8.30
C SER A 479 -11.71 8.87 -9.36
N ALA A 480 -10.72 8.60 -10.22
CA ALA A 480 -10.36 9.48 -11.33
C ALA A 480 -11.49 9.66 -12.36
N ALA A 481 -12.25 8.60 -12.69
CA ALA A 481 -13.39 8.70 -13.59
C ALA A 481 -14.52 9.56 -13.00
N LEU A 482 -14.62 9.59 -11.67
CA LEU A 482 -15.60 10.38 -10.93
C LEU A 482 -15.27 11.88 -10.88
N GLN A 483 -14.07 12.29 -11.30
CA GLN A 483 -13.68 13.71 -11.40
C GLN A 483 -14.32 14.42 -12.58
N ARG A 484 -14.86 13.67 -13.55
CA ARG A 484 -15.49 14.25 -14.74
C ARG A 484 -16.75 15.03 -14.36
N GLY A 485 -17.13 15.96 -15.23
CA GLY A 485 -18.37 16.74 -15.06
C GLY A 485 -19.62 15.88 -14.90
N ASP A 486 -19.65 14.68 -15.48
CA ASP A 486 -20.70 13.66 -15.40
C ASP A 486 -20.43 12.51 -14.41
N GLY A 487 -19.53 12.70 -13.44
CA GLY A 487 -19.15 11.69 -12.46
C GLY A 487 -20.34 11.07 -11.70
N ALA A 488 -21.40 11.83 -11.42
CA ALA A 488 -22.58 11.28 -10.73
C ALA A 488 -23.41 10.34 -11.63
N ALA A 489 -23.47 10.61 -12.94
CA ALA A 489 -24.11 9.72 -13.90
C ALA A 489 -23.31 8.41 -14.08
N ILE A 490 -21.97 8.50 -14.09
CA ILE A 490 -21.09 7.32 -14.09
C ILE A 490 -21.32 6.49 -12.83
N HIS A 491 -21.28 7.11 -11.65
CA HIS A 491 -21.50 6.43 -10.37
C HIS A 491 -22.88 5.75 -10.30
N ALA A 492 -23.94 6.44 -10.73
CA ALA A 492 -25.29 5.88 -10.79
C ALA A 492 -25.41 4.69 -11.77
N ALA A 493 -24.76 4.77 -12.94
CA ALA A 493 -24.74 3.68 -13.90
C ALA A 493 -24.02 2.46 -13.34
N VAL A 494 -22.85 2.63 -12.72
CA VAL A 494 -22.07 1.55 -12.10
C VAL A 494 -22.84 0.93 -10.91
N SER A 495 -23.47 1.74 -10.07
CA SER A 495 -24.35 1.27 -8.99
C SER A 495 -25.51 0.40 -9.54
N THR A 496 -26.11 0.81 -10.67
CA THR A 496 -27.16 0.03 -11.33
C THR A 496 -26.62 -1.29 -11.90
N ILE A 497 -25.42 -1.29 -12.50
CA ILE A 497 -24.74 -2.50 -12.98
C ILE A 497 -24.50 -3.47 -11.82
N ALA A 498 -23.96 -2.98 -10.70
CA ALA A 498 -23.69 -3.80 -9.53
C ALA A 498 -24.96 -4.41 -8.91
N LEU A 499 -26.06 -3.65 -8.85
CA LEU A 499 -27.35 -4.17 -8.38
C LEU A 499 -27.96 -5.20 -9.37
N ASN A 500 -27.87 -4.95 -10.66
CA ASN A 500 -28.32 -5.89 -11.69
C ASN A 500 -27.55 -7.20 -11.61
N ALA A 501 -26.21 -7.13 -11.50
CA ALA A 501 -25.38 -8.31 -11.30
C ALA A 501 -25.85 -9.06 -10.04
N ARG A 502 -26.00 -8.39 -8.90
CA ARG A 502 -26.44 -9.04 -7.65
C ARG A 502 -27.84 -9.67 -7.71
N THR A 503 -28.77 -9.10 -8.48
CA THR A 503 -30.15 -9.59 -8.57
C THR A 503 -30.35 -10.69 -9.61
N ARG A 504 -29.55 -10.69 -10.70
CA ARG A 504 -29.67 -11.65 -11.80
C ARG A 504 -28.75 -12.86 -11.64
N SER A 505 -27.60 -12.67 -11.01
CA SER A 505 -26.65 -13.76 -10.74
C SER A 505 -26.91 -14.40 -9.37
N SER A 506 -26.36 -15.60 -9.15
CA SER A 506 -26.47 -16.35 -7.89
C SER A 506 -25.46 -15.88 -6.83
N VAL A 507 -25.30 -14.56 -6.70
CA VAL A 507 -24.40 -13.93 -5.74
C VAL A 507 -24.90 -14.14 -4.32
N GLY A 508 -24.03 -14.64 -3.45
CA GLY A 508 -24.34 -14.81 -2.03
C GLY A 508 -24.69 -13.47 -1.37
N SER A 509 -25.56 -13.49 -0.35
CA SER A 509 -25.99 -12.29 0.37
C SER A 509 -24.81 -11.44 0.90
N ASP A 510 -23.70 -12.11 1.19
CA ASP A 510 -22.55 -11.56 1.90
C ASP A 510 -21.56 -10.87 0.95
N TRP A 511 -21.55 -11.26 -0.33
CA TRP A 511 -20.63 -10.71 -1.32
C TRP A 511 -21.04 -9.30 -1.75
N LYS A 512 -20.09 -8.38 -1.71
CA LYS A 512 -20.28 -6.99 -2.15
C LYS A 512 -19.82 -6.87 -3.60
N VAL A 513 -20.56 -6.18 -4.45
CA VAL A 513 -20.24 -6.09 -5.90
C VAL A 513 -19.69 -4.72 -6.27
N MET A 514 -20.27 -3.65 -5.71
CA MET A 514 -19.89 -2.26 -5.98
C MET A 514 -18.63 -1.89 -5.20
N ASN A 515 -17.63 -1.33 -5.88
CA ASN A 515 -16.39 -0.88 -5.29
C ASN A 515 -15.89 0.39 -5.96
N ILE A 516 -15.24 1.25 -5.16
CA ILE A 516 -14.49 2.41 -5.66
C ILE A 516 -13.05 2.29 -5.25
N LEU A 517 -12.17 2.52 -6.23
CA LEU A 517 -10.74 2.59 -6.03
C LEU A 517 -10.33 4.06 -5.89
N HIS A 518 -9.98 4.45 -4.68
CA HIS A 518 -9.36 5.75 -4.41
C HIS A 518 -7.87 5.72 -4.76
N ARG A 519 -7.32 6.91 -4.99
CA ARG A 519 -5.87 7.11 -5.22
C ARG A 519 -5.24 8.09 -4.23
N VAL A 520 -6.05 8.78 -3.43
CA VAL A 520 -5.65 9.78 -2.45
C VAL A 520 -5.83 9.26 -1.02
N ALA A 521 -4.78 9.32 -0.20
CA ALA A 521 -4.78 8.75 1.16
C ALA A 521 -5.71 9.47 2.15
N SER A 522 -5.85 10.80 2.05
CA SER A 522 -6.73 11.57 2.93
C SER A 522 -8.22 11.46 2.60
N GLN A 523 -8.54 11.02 1.37
CA GLN A 523 -9.89 11.15 0.82
C GLN A 523 -10.92 10.37 1.62
N VAL A 524 -10.69 9.08 1.88
CA VAL A 524 -11.67 8.25 2.61
C VAL A 524 -11.91 8.75 4.02
N ALA A 525 -10.86 9.15 4.73
CA ALA A 525 -10.99 9.76 6.06
C ALA A 525 -11.78 11.08 6.01
N ALA A 526 -11.56 11.92 4.99
CA ALA A 526 -12.31 13.16 4.82
C ALA A 526 -13.80 12.89 4.51
N LEU A 527 -14.11 11.87 3.70
CA LEU A 527 -15.49 11.44 3.42
C LEU A 527 -16.17 10.87 4.67
N ASP A 528 -15.46 10.04 5.46
CA ASP A 528 -15.94 9.49 6.74
C ASP A 528 -16.22 10.61 7.77
N LEU A 529 -15.52 11.73 7.67
CA LEU A 529 -15.71 12.94 8.47
C LEU A 529 -16.73 13.92 7.85
N GLY A 530 -17.34 13.60 6.72
CA GLY A 530 -18.37 14.42 6.08
C GLY A 530 -17.86 15.74 5.49
N PHE A 531 -16.61 15.78 5.00
CA PHE A 531 -16.13 16.88 4.17
C PHE A 531 -16.88 16.89 2.84
N LYS A 532 -17.04 18.07 2.23
CA LYS A 532 -17.64 18.20 0.90
C LYS A 532 -16.55 17.86 -0.13
N PRO A 533 -16.71 16.81 -0.93
CA PRO A 533 -15.66 16.43 -1.85
C PRO A 533 -15.60 17.36 -3.07
N GLY A 534 -14.40 17.84 -3.39
CA GLY A 534 -14.19 18.81 -4.47
C GLY A 534 -14.40 20.27 -4.09
N VAL A 535 -13.93 21.17 -4.96
CA VAL A 535 -13.82 22.62 -4.70
C VAL A 535 -14.97 23.46 -5.27
N GLU A 536 -16.00 22.83 -5.83
CA GLU A 536 -17.10 23.54 -6.51
C GLU A 536 -17.89 24.47 -5.57
N ALA A 537 -18.01 24.12 -4.28
CA ALA A 537 -18.64 24.99 -3.29
C ALA A 537 -17.88 26.32 -3.12
N ILE A 538 -16.55 26.27 -3.18
CA ILE A 538 -15.66 27.44 -3.09
C ILE A 538 -15.72 28.24 -4.39
N ARG A 539 -15.72 27.60 -5.55
CA ARG A 539 -15.85 28.29 -6.85
C ARG A 539 -17.16 29.06 -6.96
N LYS A 540 -18.25 28.49 -6.44
CA LYS A 540 -19.57 29.12 -6.46
C LYS A 540 -19.65 30.36 -5.57
N ASN A 541 -19.09 30.29 -4.36
CA ASN A 541 -19.10 31.36 -3.37
C ASN A 541 -17.69 31.54 -2.81
N PRO A 542 -16.81 32.29 -3.50
CA PRO A 542 -15.42 32.33 -3.12
C PRO A 542 -15.21 33.13 -1.82
N PRO A 543 -14.43 32.59 -0.86
CA PRO A 543 -14.32 33.16 0.47
C PRO A 543 -13.34 34.33 0.52
N LYS A 544 -13.43 35.13 1.58
CA LYS A 544 -12.42 36.14 1.93
C LYS A 544 -11.20 35.52 2.61
N VAL A 545 -11.36 34.35 3.25
CA VAL A 545 -10.28 33.62 3.90
C VAL A 545 -10.28 32.18 3.42
N LEU A 546 -9.15 31.71 2.89
CA LEU A 546 -9.00 30.34 2.43
C LEU A 546 -7.92 29.63 3.22
N TYR A 547 -8.29 28.53 3.87
CA TYR A 547 -7.36 27.66 4.58
C TYR A 547 -6.97 26.47 3.71
N LEU A 548 -5.69 26.33 3.36
CA LEU A 548 -5.15 25.22 2.61
C LEU A 548 -4.39 24.31 3.56
N LEU A 549 -4.93 23.13 3.84
CA LEU A 549 -4.25 22.12 4.64
C LEU A 549 -3.60 21.10 3.70
N GLY A 550 -2.33 21.31 3.39
CA GLY A 550 -1.50 20.44 2.53
C GLY A 550 -1.99 20.36 1.09
N ALA A 551 -2.80 21.31 0.63
CA ALA A 551 -3.41 21.32 -0.68
C ALA A 551 -2.43 21.83 -1.75
N ASP A 552 -1.95 20.92 -2.61
CA ASP A 552 -0.93 21.15 -3.64
C ASP A 552 -1.31 20.55 -5.03
N SER A 553 -2.57 20.16 -5.24
CA SER A 553 -3.06 19.62 -6.52
C SER A 553 -3.41 20.71 -7.55
N GLY A 554 -3.44 21.98 -7.13
CA GLY A 554 -3.73 23.12 -8.03
C GLY A 554 -5.20 23.25 -8.44
N CYS A 555 -6.13 22.66 -7.68
CA CYS A 555 -7.57 22.70 -7.98
C CYS A 555 -8.18 24.11 -7.94
N ILE A 556 -7.56 25.01 -7.17
CA ILE A 556 -7.90 26.43 -7.04
C ILE A 556 -6.64 27.25 -7.21
N THR A 557 -6.76 28.34 -7.97
CA THR A 557 -5.70 29.33 -8.17
C THR A 557 -6.12 30.69 -7.62
N ARG A 558 -5.18 31.64 -7.55
CA ARG A 558 -5.50 33.02 -7.13
C ARG A 558 -6.50 33.72 -8.06
N GLN A 559 -6.68 33.23 -9.28
CA GLN A 559 -7.64 33.79 -10.25
C GLN A 559 -9.09 33.45 -9.91
N ASP A 560 -9.31 32.33 -9.21
CA ASP A 560 -10.64 31.85 -8.80
C ASP A 560 -11.12 32.56 -7.52
N LEU A 561 -10.27 33.40 -6.91
CA LEU A 561 -10.49 34.01 -5.61
C LEU A 561 -10.55 35.55 -5.72
N PRO A 562 -11.25 36.23 -4.79
CA PRO A 562 -11.20 37.67 -4.65
C PRO A 562 -9.76 38.17 -4.49
N LYS A 563 -9.47 39.38 -5.00
CA LYS A 563 -8.13 39.97 -4.92
C LYS A 563 -7.62 40.08 -3.48
N ASP A 564 -8.53 40.39 -2.56
CA ASP A 564 -8.34 40.55 -1.12
C ASP A 564 -8.47 39.24 -0.33
N CYS A 565 -8.60 38.09 -0.99
CA CYS A 565 -8.66 36.80 -0.31
C CYS A 565 -7.34 36.54 0.46
N PHE A 566 -7.45 36.26 1.75
CA PHE A 566 -6.34 35.93 2.62
C PHE A 566 -6.14 34.41 2.66
N ILE A 567 -5.01 33.93 2.14
CA ILE A 567 -4.73 32.50 2.01
C ILE A 567 -3.76 32.06 3.12
N ILE A 568 -4.19 31.09 3.90
CA ILE A 568 -3.38 30.42 4.93
C ILE A 568 -2.99 29.05 4.38
N TYR A 569 -1.71 28.77 4.22
CA TYR A 569 -1.24 27.45 3.83
C TYR A 569 -0.56 26.77 5.03
N GLN A 570 -1.14 25.66 5.48
CA GLN A 570 -0.52 24.74 6.41
C GLN A 570 -0.06 23.50 5.66
N GLY A 571 1.23 23.23 5.60
CA GLY A 571 1.75 22.06 4.91
C GLY A 571 3.22 21.83 5.19
N HIS A 572 3.78 20.76 4.63
CA HIS A 572 5.17 20.36 4.91
C HIS A 572 6.14 20.62 3.76
N HIS A 573 5.65 20.83 2.53
CA HIS A 573 6.45 21.17 1.33
C HIS A 573 5.99 22.50 0.74
N GLY A 574 6.93 23.27 0.18
CA GLY A 574 6.62 24.49 -0.56
C GLY A 574 6.50 24.22 -2.06
N ASP A 575 5.34 23.78 -2.53
CA ASP A 575 5.12 23.39 -3.94
C ASP A 575 4.10 24.30 -4.66
N VAL A 576 2.81 23.95 -4.68
CA VAL A 576 1.78 24.67 -5.45
C VAL A 576 0.99 25.64 -4.57
N GLY A 577 0.53 25.18 -3.40
CA GLY A 577 -0.30 25.99 -2.50
C GLY A 577 0.51 27.02 -1.72
N ALA A 578 1.76 26.71 -1.37
CA ALA A 578 2.60 27.58 -0.55
C ALA A 578 2.96 28.92 -1.21
N PRO A 579 3.37 29.00 -2.49
CA PRO A 579 3.74 30.26 -3.12
C PRO A 579 2.60 31.30 -3.22
N MET A 580 1.34 30.84 -3.27
CA MET A 580 0.19 31.75 -3.33
C MET A 580 -0.28 32.23 -1.95
N ALA A 581 0.15 31.57 -0.88
CA ALA A 581 -0.26 31.84 0.49
C ALA A 581 0.20 33.21 0.99
N ASP A 582 -0.62 33.86 1.81
CA ASP A 582 -0.29 35.09 2.53
C ASP A 582 0.42 34.79 3.87
N VAL A 583 0.13 33.61 4.44
CA VAL A 583 0.77 33.04 5.62
C VAL A 583 1.05 31.56 5.40
N ILE A 584 2.23 31.10 5.82
CA ILE A 584 2.64 29.70 5.79
C ILE A 584 2.84 29.19 7.22
N LEU A 585 2.20 28.05 7.51
CA LEU A 585 2.31 27.30 8.76
C LEU A 585 3.03 25.96 8.47
N PRO A 586 4.29 25.78 8.91
CA PRO A 586 5.04 24.55 8.63
C PRO A 586 4.50 23.37 9.45
N GLY A 587 3.90 22.41 8.75
CA GLY A 587 3.36 21.16 9.28
C GLY A 587 4.33 19.98 9.22
N ALA A 588 3.91 18.85 9.79
CA ALA A 588 4.68 17.61 9.85
C ALA A 588 4.37 16.68 8.67
N ALA A 589 5.39 16.01 8.14
CA ALA A 589 5.20 14.95 7.16
C ALA A 589 4.69 13.65 7.82
N TYR A 590 4.22 12.69 7.03
CA TYR A 590 3.62 11.44 7.55
C TYR A 590 4.56 10.58 8.41
N THR A 591 5.88 10.65 8.19
CA THR A 591 6.89 9.95 9.01
C THR A 591 7.21 10.65 10.33
N GLU A 592 6.64 11.84 10.56
CA GLU A 592 7.01 12.74 11.66
C GLU A 592 5.94 12.89 12.74
N LYS A 593 4.80 12.20 12.56
CA LYS A 593 3.63 12.31 13.42
C LYS A 593 3.02 10.94 13.67
N VAL A 594 2.30 10.82 14.80
CA VAL A 594 1.39 9.70 15.02
C VAL A 594 0.03 10.15 14.51
N ALA A 595 -0.37 9.62 13.36
CA ALA A 595 -1.53 10.10 12.63
C ALA A 595 -2.33 8.96 12.03
N THR A 596 -3.65 9.12 12.03
CA THR A 596 -4.62 8.15 11.51
C THR A 596 -4.92 8.43 10.03
N TYR A 597 -4.83 7.38 9.21
CA TYR A 597 -5.23 7.37 7.81
C TYR A 597 -6.22 6.23 7.56
N VAL A 598 -7.06 6.39 6.54
CA VAL A 598 -8.02 5.36 6.14
C VAL A 598 -7.78 5.01 4.68
N ASN A 599 -7.55 3.74 4.41
CA ASN A 599 -7.31 3.28 3.05
C ASN A 599 -8.63 3.11 2.24
N THR A 600 -8.50 2.78 0.96
CA THR A 600 -9.62 2.64 0.02
C THR A 600 -10.64 1.56 0.42
N GLU A 601 -10.27 0.54 1.18
CA GLU A 601 -11.20 -0.49 1.70
C GLU A 601 -11.88 -0.09 3.01
N GLY A 602 -11.52 1.08 3.57
CA GLY A 602 -12.13 1.63 4.78
C GLY A 602 -11.45 1.18 6.07
N ARG A 603 -10.26 0.57 5.99
CA ARG A 603 -9.43 0.17 7.13
C ARG A 603 -8.74 1.39 7.72
N ALA A 604 -8.93 1.64 9.01
CA ALA A 604 -8.16 2.64 9.73
C ALA A 604 -6.77 2.09 10.09
N GLN A 605 -5.73 2.88 9.82
CA GLN A 605 -4.35 2.56 10.14
C GLN A 605 -3.67 3.78 10.76
N GLN A 606 -2.61 3.56 11.54
CA GLN A 606 -1.86 4.64 12.19
C GLN A 606 -0.38 4.63 11.81
N THR A 607 0.10 5.80 11.42
CA THR A 607 1.53 6.09 11.29
C THR A 607 2.19 6.19 12.65
N ARG A 608 3.50 5.96 12.71
CA ARG A 608 4.31 6.24 13.91
C ARG A 608 5.42 7.23 13.61
N VAL A 609 5.82 7.98 14.63
CA VAL A 609 6.92 8.94 14.57
C VAL A 609 8.23 8.19 14.35
N ALA A 610 8.81 8.34 13.16
CA ALA A 610 10.15 7.86 12.84
C ALA A 610 11.18 8.96 13.07
N VAL A 611 10.95 10.15 12.54
CA VAL A 611 11.85 11.31 12.73
C VAL A 611 11.04 12.50 13.24
N THR A 612 11.68 13.48 13.85
CA THR A 612 10.97 14.69 14.30
C THR A 612 10.83 15.71 13.16
N PRO A 613 9.77 16.53 13.13
CA PRO A 613 9.64 17.59 12.13
C PRO A 613 10.87 18.52 12.10
N PRO A 614 11.33 18.97 10.91
CA PRO A 614 12.52 19.80 10.79
C PRO A 614 12.25 21.25 11.24
N GLY A 615 13.24 21.84 11.91
CA GLY A 615 13.20 23.24 12.33
C GLY A 615 12.07 23.55 13.30
N MET A 616 11.21 24.51 12.94
CA MET A 616 10.05 24.96 13.71
C MET A 616 8.75 24.30 13.28
N ALA A 617 8.77 23.30 12.39
CA ALA A 617 7.57 22.56 11.99
C ALA A 617 6.92 21.84 13.20
N ARG A 618 5.60 21.67 13.16
CA ARG A 618 4.80 21.06 14.24
C ARG A 618 3.79 20.06 13.68
N GLU A 619 3.28 19.18 14.53
CA GLU A 619 2.16 18.29 14.16
C GLU A 619 0.93 19.11 13.73
N ASP A 620 0.21 18.60 12.75
CA ASP A 620 -0.79 19.39 12.04
C ASP A 620 -1.97 19.81 12.90
N TRP A 621 -2.54 18.89 13.68
CA TRP A 621 -3.64 19.20 14.58
C TRP A 621 -3.23 20.15 15.72
N LYS A 622 -1.96 20.13 16.14
CA LYS A 622 -1.44 21.03 17.19
C LYS A 622 -1.42 22.49 16.70
N ILE A 623 -1.05 22.70 15.43
CA ILE A 623 -1.09 24.03 14.79
C ILE A 623 -2.52 24.57 14.80
N ILE A 624 -3.48 23.77 14.35
CA ILE A 624 -4.90 24.14 14.29
C ILE A 624 -5.45 24.42 15.69
N ARG A 625 -5.10 23.57 16.66
CA ARG A 625 -5.48 23.75 18.07
C ARG A 625 -4.90 25.03 18.68
N ALA A 626 -3.67 25.40 18.34
CA ALA A 626 -3.06 26.65 18.79
C ALA A 626 -3.72 27.88 18.14
N VAL A 627 -4.04 27.80 16.84
CA VAL A 627 -4.83 28.83 16.13
C VAL A 627 -6.19 29.02 16.82
N SER A 628 -6.87 27.93 17.19
CA SER A 628 -8.18 28.01 17.85
C SER A 628 -8.13 28.74 19.20
N GLU A 629 -7.05 28.56 19.95
CA GLU A 629 -6.85 29.19 21.27
C GLU A 629 -6.56 30.68 21.13
N MET A 630 -5.66 31.03 20.21
CA MET A 630 -5.34 32.44 19.90
C MET A 630 -6.55 33.18 19.33
N ALA A 631 -7.41 32.49 18.58
CA ALA A 631 -8.66 33.05 18.05
C ALA A 631 -9.78 33.16 19.11
N GLY A 632 -9.56 32.73 20.37
CA GLY A 632 -10.56 32.79 21.43
C GLY A 632 -11.69 31.77 21.29
N MET A 633 -11.48 30.73 20.47
CA MET A 633 -12.45 29.67 20.18
C MET A 633 -11.85 28.28 20.44
N THR A 634 -11.16 28.14 21.58
CA THR A 634 -10.39 26.96 21.98
C THR A 634 -11.17 25.66 21.79
N LEU A 635 -10.55 24.71 21.11
CA LEU A 635 -11.09 23.37 20.89
C LEU A 635 -10.93 22.50 22.15
N PRO A 636 -11.87 21.57 22.41
CA PRO A 636 -12.02 20.91 23.71
C PRO A 636 -11.04 19.75 23.97
N TYR A 637 -9.89 19.73 23.29
CA TYR A 637 -8.86 18.70 23.42
C TYR A 637 -7.46 19.32 23.45
N GLU A 638 -6.54 18.70 24.17
CA GLU A 638 -5.17 19.16 24.40
C GLU A 638 -4.12 18.11 24.02
N ASN A 639 -4.52 16.85 23.89
CA ASN A 639 -3.63 15.74 23.56
C ASN A 639 -4.23 14.82 22.48
N LEU A 640 -3.38 13.95 21.94
CA LEU A 640 -3.72 13.05 20.84
C LEU A 640 -4.87 12.08 21.18
N ASP A 641 -4.93 11.61 22.43
CA ASP A 641 -5.99 10.68 22.85
C ASP A 641 -7.35 11.38 22.93
N GLN A 642 -7.40 12.65 23.35
CA GLN A 642 -8.62 13.43 23.40
C GLN A 642 -9.15 13.77 22.01
N ILE A 643 -8.29 14.12 21.05
CA ILE A 643 -8.73 14.32 19.66
C ILE A 643 -9.18 13.01 19.01
N ARG A 644 -8.61 11.86 19.40
CA ARG A 644 -9.09 10.54 18.97
C ARG A 644 -10.43 10.17 19.57
N LYS A 645 -10.72 10.54 20.81
CA LYS A 645 -12.09 10.45 21.36
C LYS A 645 -13.06 11.32 20.55
N ARG A 646 -12.62 12.51 20.13
CA ARG A 646 -13.42 13.36 19.24
C ARG A 646 -13.63 12.73 17.86
N LEU A 647 -12.61 12.06 17.30
CA LEU A 647 -12.74 11.25 16.09
C LEU A 647 -13.79 10.15 16.28
N GLU A 648 -13.76 9.44 17.42
CA GLU A 648 -14.73 8.38 17.75
C GLU A 648 -16.18 8.90 17.82
N GLU A 649 -16.38 10.09 18.40
CA GLU A 649 -17.70 10.74 18.45
C GLU A 649 -18.26 11.09 17.06
N VAL A 650 -17.39 11.49 16.12
CA VAL A 650 -17.79 11.88 14.77
C VAL A 650 -17.95 10.64 13.87
N SER A 651 -16.96 9.74 13.91
CA SER A 651 -16.91 8.53 13.10
C SER A 651 -16.10 7.43 13.83
N PRO A 652 -16.77 6.46 14.48
CA PRO A 652 -16.13 5.49 15.39
C PRO A 652 -15.22 4.48 14.69
N ASN A 653 -15.34 4.34 13.37
CA ASN A 653 -14.45 3.51 12.56
C ASN A 653 -12.98 4.02 12.56
N LEU A 654 -12.76 5.34 12.70
CA LEU A 654 -11.43 5.94 12.61
C LEU A 654 -10.49 5.54 13.74
N VAL A 655 -11.03 5.05 14.86
CA VAL A 655 -10.24 4.62 16.03
C VAL A 655 -10.11 3.10 16.16
N ARG A 656 -10.74 2.33 15.27
CA ARG A 656 -10.67 0.86 15.23
C ARG A 656 -9.64 0.43 14.20
N TYR A 657 -8.39 0.46 14.63
CA TYR A 657 -7.26 0.16 13.75
C TYR A 657 -7.22 -1.30 13.35
N ASP A 658 -6.83 -1.54 12.11
CA ASP A 658 -6.71 -2.87 11.52
C ASP A 658 -8.03 -3.64 11.34
N ASP A 659 -9.16 -2.99 11.58
CA ASP A 659 -10.49 -3.51 11.31
C ASP A 659 -11.06 -2.88 10.03
N VAL A 660 -11.67 -3.70 9.17
CA VAL A 660 -12.48 -3.23 8.05
C VAL A 660 -13.94 -3.29 8.46
N GLU A 661 -14.48 -2.16 8.90
CA GLU A 661 -15.89 -2.02 9.28
C GLU A 661 -16.80 -2.25 8.07
N GLU A 662 -17.76 -3.17 8.19
CA GLU A 662 -18.65 -3.51 7.09
C GLU A 662 -19.59 -2.35 6.73
N ALA A 663 -19.49 -1.89 5.48
CA ALA A 663 -20.45 -0.93 4.93
C ALA A 663 -21.62 -1.66 4.24
N ASN A 664 -22.84 -1.35 4.66
CA ASN A 664 -24.08 -1.91 4.13
C ASN A 664 -24.91 -0.84 3.37
N TYR A 665 -26.18 -1.13 3.08
CA TYR A 665 -27.15 -0.21 2.47
C TYR A 665 -26.97 0.14 0.98
N PHE A 666 -26.40 -0.78 0.20
CA PHE A 666 -26.26 -0.65 -1.26
C PHE A 666 -27.59 -0.43 -2.01
N THR A 667 -28.69 -1.00 -1.51
CA THR A 667 -30.01 -0.85 -2.13
C THR A 667 -30.54 0.57 -1.96
N GLN A 668 -30.42 1.15 -0.76
CA GLN A 668 -30.84 2.51 -0.46
C GLN A 668 -29.99 3.53 -1.23
N ALA A 669 -28.68 3.30 -1.28
CA ALA A 669 -27.77 4.09 -2.09
C ALA A 669 -28.20 4.15 -3.56
N ASN A 670 -28.58 3.00 -4.13
CA ASN A 670 -29.01 2.91 -5.52
C ASN A 670 -30.40 3.53 -5.76
N GLU A 671 -31.31 3.47 -4.79
CA GLU A 671 -32.59 4.17 -4.88
C GLU A 671 -32.40 5.69 -4.95
N LEU A 672 -31.48 6.22 -4.13
CA LEU A 672 -31.13 7.64 -4.15
C LEU A 672 -30.39 8.04 -5.43
N SER A 673 -29.53 7.17 -5.99
CA SER A 673 -28.83 7.46 -7.25
C SER A 673 -29.76 7.55 -8.45
N LYS A 674 -30.91 6.83 -8.45
CA LYS A 674 -31.94 6.95 -9.51
C LYS A 674 -32.60 8.32 -9.58
N LEU A 675 -32.52 9.13 -8.52
CA LEU A 675 -33.02 10.51 -8.52
C LEU A 675 -32.10 11.47 -9.30
N VAL A 676 -30.87 11.04 -9.59
CA VAL A 676 -29.88 11.85 -10.30
C VAL A 676 -30.26 11.96 -11.77
N LYS A 677 -30.65 13.17 -12.20
CA LYS A 677 -31.01 13.49 -13.59
C LYS A 677 -29.81 14.06 -14.36
N GLN A 678 -28.68 13.37 -14.31
CA GLN A 678 -27.48 13.78 -15.06
C GLN A 678 -27.26 12.85 -16.26
N GLN A 679 -26.93 13.42 -17.42
CA GLN A 679 -26.60 12.68 -18.62
C GLN A 679 -25.10 12.39 -18.68
N LEU A 680 -24.74 11.25 -19.28
CA LEU A 680 -23.34 10.95 -19.57
C LEU A 680 -22.86 11.84 -20.72
N LEU A 681 -21.64 12.37 -20.57
CA LEU A 681 -20.92 13.07 -21.63
C LEU A 681 -20.43 12.07 -22.67
N ALA A 682 -20.26 12.57 -23.90
CA ALA A 682 -19.72 11.76 -25.00
C ALA A 682 -18.21 11.51 -24.87
N ASP A 683 -17.52 12.26 -24.02
CA ASP A 683 -16.07 12.15 -23.87
C ASP A 683 -15.66 10.75 -23.38
N PRO A 684 -14.55 10.17 -23.89
CA PRO A 684 -14.08 8.86 -23.47
C PRO A 684 -13.59 8.85 -22.03
N LEU A 685 -13.64 7.68 -21.38
CA LEU A 685 -13.12 7.46 -20.04
C LEU A 685 -11.59 7.28 -20.09
N VAL A 686 -10.88 8.41 -20.02
CA VAL A 686 -9.41 8.45 -20.03
C VAL A 686 -8.89 8.59 -18.59
N PRO A 687 -8.13 7.62 -18.06
CA PRO A 687 -7.49 7.78 -16.76
C PRO A 687 -6.36 8.83 -16.82
N PRO A 688 -6.09 9.54 -15.73
CA PRO A 688 -5.11 10.64 -15.71
C PRO A 688 -3.67 10.15 -15.84
N GLN A 689 -3.41 8.89 -15.48
CA GLN A 689 -2.11 8.25 -15.60
C GLN A 689 -2.17 7.19 -16.70
N LEU A 690 -1.66 7.53 -17.88
CA LEU A 690 -1.65 6.62 -19.03
C LEU A 690 -0.36 5.82 -19.10
N THR A 691 0.75 6.43 -18.69
CA THR A 691 2.08 5.85 -18.83
C THR A 691 2.82 5.83 -17.49
N ILE A 692 3.88 5.03 -17.41
CA ILE A 692 4.74 4.94 -16.21
C ILE A 692 5.41 6.29 -15.88
N LYS A 693 5.52 7.21 -16.83
CA LYS A 693 6.00 8.58 -16.59
C LYS A 693 5.10 9.33 -15.60
N ASP A 694 3.78 9.16 -15.75
CA ASP A 694 2.75 9.89 -14.99
C ASP A 694 2.59 9.33 -13.56
N PHE A 695 3.19 8.17 -13.29
CA PHE A 695 3.13 7.48 -12.00
C PHE A 695 4.02 8.15 -10.94
N TYR A 696 5.23 8.58 -11.28
CA TYR A 696 6.27 8.91 -10.28
C TYR A 696 6.06 10.24 -9.55
N MET A 697 5.20 11.15 -10.04
CA MET A 697 5.03 12.50 -9.48
C MET A 697 3.56 12.84 -9.27
N THR A 698 3.00 12.48 -8.11
CA THR A 698 1.56 12.65 -7.81
C THR A 698 1.25 13.64 -6.69
N ASP A 699 2.15 13.74 -5.71
CA ASP A 699 1.99 14.53 -4.50
C ASP A 699 3.24 15.38 -4.23
N SER A 700 3.19 16.22 -3.21
CA SER A 700 4.30 17.15 -2.92
C SER A 700 5.60 16.44 -2.51
N ILE A 701 5.53 15.23 -1.92
CA ILE A 701 6.72 14.46 -1.53
C ILE A 701 7.40 13.88 -2.76
N SER A 702 6.62 13.20 -3.61
CA SER A 702 7.09 12.59 -4.85
C SER A 702 7.55 13.63 -5.88
N ARG A 703 6.94 14.82 -5.94
CA ARG A 703 7.42 15.93 -6.78
C ARG A 703 8.72 16.55 -6.28
N ALA A 704 8.95 16.62 -4.96
CA ALA A 704 10.19 17.11 -4.38
C ALA A 704 11.35 16.08 -4.44
N SER A 705 11.05 14.80 -4.67
CA SER A 705 12.02 13.70 -4.74
C SER A 705 12.95 13.82 -5.95
N GLN A 706 14.27 13.75 -5.72
CA GLN A 706 15.25 13.69 -6.81
C GLN A 706 15.19 12.34 -7.51
N THR A 707 14.95 11.26 -6.76
CA THR A 707 14.86 9.92 -7.29
C THR A 707 13.68 9.79 -8.23
N MET A 708 12.50 10.32 -7.87
CA MET A 708 11.34 10.33 -8.77
C MET A 708 11.61 11.18 -10.03
N ALA A 709 12.25 12.34 -9.90
CA ALA A 709 12.66 13.15 -11.06
C ALA A 709 13.63 12.40 -11.99
N LYS A 710 14.60 11.68 -11.41
CA LYS A 710 15.51 10.81 -12.14
C LYS A 710 14.75 9.69 -12.85
N CYS A 711 13.77 9.04 -12.21
CA CYS A 711 12.93 8.02 -12.83
C CYS A 711 12.14 8.57 -14.03
N VAL A 712 11.50 9.73 -13.88
CA VAL A 712 10.77 10.39 -14.98
C VAL A 712 11.71 10.66 -16.16
N LYS A 713 12.91 11.19 -15.89
CA LYS A 713 13.92 11.42 -16.93
C LYS A 713 14.36 10.12 -17.59
N ALA A 714 14.61 9.08 -16.80
CA ALA A 714 15.06 7.76 -17.29
C ALA A 714 14.01 7.09 -18.20
N VAL A 715 12.73 7.24 -17.88
CA VAL A 715 11.62 6.71 -18.69
C VAL A 715 11.50 7.46 -20.03
N VAL A 716 11.76 8.76 -20.06
CA VAL A 716 11.63 9.58 -21.27
C VAL A 716 12.85 9.47 -22.19
N GLU A 717 14.06 9.49 -21.61
CA GLU A 717 15.32 9.61 -22.35
C GLU A 717 16.15 8.31 -22.38
N GLY A 718 15.74 7.27 -21.63
CA GLY A 718 16.47 6.01 -21.48
C GLY A 718 17.44 5.99 -20.28
N ALA A 719 18.01 4.81 -20.00
CA ALA A 719 18.82 4.58 -18.78
C ALA A 719 20.11 5.42 -18.72
N HIS A 720 20.74 5.72 -19.85
CA HIS A 720 21.99 6.48 -19.91
C HIS A 720 21.81 7.97 -19.58
N ALA A 721 20.59 8.50 -19.70
CA ALA A 721 20.31 9.90 -19.43
C ALA A 721 20.47 10.29 -17.94
N VAL A 722 20.64 9.30 -17.07
CA VAL A 722 20.69 9.44 -15.61
C VAL A 722 22.02 8.91 -15.04
N GLU A 723 22.98 8.56 -15.89
CA GLU A 723 24.33 8.23 -15.43
C GLU A 723 24.96 9.50 -14.85
N GLU A 724 25.18 9.49 -13.53
CA GLU A 724 26.09 10.46 -12.90
C GLU A 724 27.50 10.14 -13.40
N PRO A 725 28.32 11.17 -13.72
CA PRO A 725 29.70 10.92 -14.12
C PRO A 725 30.36 10.08 -13.03
N SER A 726 30.90 8.93 -13.43
CA SER A 726 31.66 8.06 -12.55
C SER A 726 32.68 8.91 -11.81
N ILE A 727 32.49 9.09 -10.51
CA ILE A 727 33.54 9.64 -9.65
C ILE A 727 34.60 8.53 -9.61
N CYS A 728 35.56 8.63 -10.52
CA CYS A 728 36.78 7.83 -10.54
C CYS A 728 37.63 8.11 -9.30
#